data_AF-A0A354UDD4-F1
#
_entry.id   AF-A0A354UDD4-F1
#
_cell.length_a   1.000
_cell.length_b   1.000
_cell.length_c   1.000
_cell.angle_alpha   90.00
_cell.angle_beta   90.00
_cell.angle_gamma   90.00
#
_symmetry.space_group_name_H-M   'P 1'
#
loop_
_entity.id
_entity.type
_entity.pdbx_description
1 polymer ?
#
loop_
_entity_poly.entity_id
_entity_poly.type
_entity_poly.pdbx_seq_one_letter_code
_entity_poly.pdbx_strand_id
1 'polypeptide(L)'
;MKKLLVKILCLVLSVACLCGVFSACDLVKTDSEKNSKLVIAKIKIDDVEQADLNVDGKTLYKKDLYAGYVSYGYYYVNYYGYTTSQAFKTVLDNLVNNTVVEQYAKRRLTQFYATVKAKTEAERTEFEKYFYDNVYATTKYSGVLTAKSNLDAFLTEYQILEAKYEVKNSIASIIKQNSNEDEDTTKSTEKVTLDERKNPSKEEERDFTEQEMKTEVPTEKEYKTVLVKLNKESTEENLADIKAECTNLYDLNVKLFKEFKYDLSSRANRKAFNKGIENLKAYGIISSDEFYSSQEVEKYAYFVDALANEKVQALVNTFESFLEKDVESQMTDDMLYSAYDSLYETQKTKYDTKLSDYETALSDATEDTFIVYNPLDNYGYVSNLLIGFSDEQSTALKNYKAKAGVTAQEVKNFRNNLAKSIVAKDQRAYWVVNSYGYYDGTSFVFDSKYLKSENSLVGKYLGTVNNPVSTTKKDSDGVEETTWTCDSVYANSIEFEDFKNDYLKAIGMTSLSFFGSGTISMLDYNEEFKNNFEDLLYAFSTDPGCLGKLYGYLYSPNGNQYVEEFNDCAKALVENGVGSYSMVVTDYGIHVMVCTKMVEKNVEKILKADFTSWDKYEDFKKSKIDSLVSNQVQKELNNFISNYLEDDSTAVKYFKNNYSDLITE
;
A
#
# COMPACT_ATOMS: atom_id res chain seq x y z
N MET A 1 5.81 -3.93 5.36
CA MET A 1 5.33 -5.34 5.45
C MET A 1 3.81 -5.35 5.63
N LYS A 2 3.09 -6.20 4.90
CA LYS A 2 1.63 -6.31 4.99
C LYS A 2 1.25 -7.14 6.22
N LYS A 3 0.59 -6.55 7.22
CA LYS A 3 0.07 -7.21 8.43
C LYS A 3 -0.54 -8.59 8.09
N LEU A 4 0.14 -9.67 8.46
CA LEU A 4 -0.17 -11.07 8.14
C LEU A 4 -1.24 -11.64 9.06
N LEU A 5 -1.19 -11.31 10.35
CA LEU A 5 -2.25 -11.64 11.29
C LEU A 5 -3.54 -10.92 10.93
N VAL A 6 -3.47 -9.69 10.45
CA VAL A 6 -4.65 -8.97 9.91
C VAL A 6 -5.28 -9.73 8.75
N LYS A 7 -4.51 -10.39 7.87
CA LYS A 7 -5.09 -11.21 6.77
C LYS A 7 -5.80 -12.49 7.26
N ILE A 8 -5.40 -13.06 8.40
CA ILE A 8 -6.06 -14.22 9.04
C ILE A 8 -7.22 -13.76 9.94
N LEU A 9 -7.11 -12.59 10.57
CA LEU A 9 -8.12 -11.94 11.43
C LEU A 9 -9.06 -10.99 10.68
N CYS A 10 -8.99 -10.93 9.35
CA CYS A 10 -9.81 -10.05 8.54
C CYS A 10 -11.29 -10.47 8.66
N LEU A 11 -11.98 -9.93 9.67
CA LEU A 11 -13.38 -9.48 9.71
C LEU A 11 -13.88 -9.29 11.16
N VAL A 12 -13.12 -8.57 11.97
CA VAL A 12 -13.75 -7.69 12.96
C VAL A 12 -13.38 -6.30 12.49
N LEU A 13 -14.21 -5.78 11.58
CA LEU A 13 -14.00 -4.49 10.97
C LEU A 13 -13.84 -3.44 12.07
N SER A 14 -12.83 -2.57 11.86
CA SER A 14 -12.83 -1.21 12.36
C SER A 14 -14.26 -0.67 12.25
N VAL A 15 -14.74 -0.04 13.32
CA VAL A 15 -16.13 0.41 13.49
C VAL A 15 -16.63 1.40 12.39
N ALA A 16 -15.81 1.70 11.38
CA ALA A 16 -15.96 2.83 10.48
C ALA A 16 -17.02 2.69 9.38
N CYS A 17 -17.36 1.52 8.80
CA CYS A 17 -18.03 1.53 7.47
C CYS A 17 -19.09 0.46 7.14
N LEU A 18 -20.05 0.13 8.01
CA LEU A 18 -21.06 -0.91 7.66
C LEU A 18 -22.55 -0.58 7.88
N CYS A 19 -22.94 0.67 8.09
CA CYS A 19 -24.38 1.02 8.04
C CYS A 19 -24.90 1.32 6.62
N GLY A 20 -24.04 1.26 5.60
CA GLY A 20 -24.46 1.28 4.20
C GLY A 20 -24.88 -0.11 3.76
N VAL A 21 -26.17 -0.29 3.44
CA VAL A 21 -26.81 -1.53 2.96
C VAL A 21 -27.16 -2.57 4.05
N PHE A 22 -27.95 -2.16 5.06
CA PHE A 22 -28.78 -3.12 5.78
C PHE A 22 -30.03 -3.46 4.95
N SER A 23 -29.90 -4.42 4.02
CA SER A 23 -31.03 -5.02 3.28
C SER A 23 -31.38 -6.42 3.79
N ALA A 24 -31.19 -6.70 5.07
CA ALA A 24 -31.54 -7.99 5.69
C ALA A 24 -32.91 -7.92 6.39
N CYS A 25 -33.96 -7.45 5.71
CA CYS A 25 -35.27 -7.19 6.33
C CYS A 25 -36.11 -8.44 6.65
N ASP A 26 -35.70 -9.66 6.26
CA ASP A 26 -36.52 -10.86 6.46
C ASP A 26 -35.94 -11.92 7.42
N LEU A 27 -34.75 -11.71 8.01
CA LEU A 27 -34.07 -12.77 8.74
C LEU A 27 -34.46 -12.91 10.23
N VAL A 28 -35.22 -11.97 10.79
CA VAL A 28 -35.59 -11.96 12.21
C VAL A 28 -37.10 -11.78 12.36
N LYS A 29 -37.84 -12.89 12.54
CA LYS A 29 -39.19 -12.84 13.12
C LYS A 29 -39.36 -13.86 14.23
N THR A 30 -39.87 -13.31 15.35
CA THR A 30 -40.52 -13.92 16.53
C THR A 30 -39.62 -14.59 17.59
N ASP A 31 -39.67 -14.04 18.82
CA ASP A 31 -38.94 -14.35 20.07
C ASP A 31 -37.42 -14.01 20.08
N SER A 32 -37.08 -12.78 19.70
CA SER A 32 -35.71 -12.32 19.44
C SER A 32 -34.79 -12.31 20.68
N GLU A 33 -35.29 -11.97 21.86
CA GLU A 33 -34.43 -11.75 23.03
C GLU A 33 -34.00 -13.05 23.75
N LYS A 34 -34.86 -14.07 23.76
CA LYS A 34 -34.52 -15.38 24.31
C LYS A 34 -33.63 -16.18 23.36
N ASN A 35 -33.89 -16.07 22.05
CA ASN A 35 -33.10 -16.74 21.01
C ASN A 35 -31.71 -16.11 20.87
N SER A 36 -31.56 -14.79 21.03
CA SER A 36 -30.27 -14.07 20.95
C SER A 36 -29.29 -14.45 22.08
N LYS A 37 -29.81 -14.82 23.26
CA LYS A 37 -29.04 -15.26 24.44
C LYS A 37 -28.66 -16.74 24.42
N LEU A 38 -29.00 -17.49 23.38
CA LEU A 38 -28.57 -18.89 23.27
C LEU A 38 -27.05 -18.97 23.09
N VAL A 39 -26.40 -19.82 23.88
CA VAL A 39 -24.95 -20.07 23.78
C VAL A 39 -24.66 -20.91 22.55
N ILE A 40 -23.78 -20.44 21.66
CA ILE A 40 -23.40 -21.16 20.44
C ILE A 40 -22.02 -21.83 20.57
N ALA A 41 -21.10 -21.23 21.34
CA ALA A 41 -19.80 -21.82 21.64
C ALA A 41 -19.28 -21.36 23.01
N LYS A 42 -18.47 -22.20 23.65
CA LYS A 42 -17.64 -21.85 24.82
C LYS A 42 -16.19 -22.14 24.49
N ILE A 43 -15.30 -21.17 24.72
CA ILE A 43 -13.89 -21.23 24.35
C ILE A 43 -13.03 -20.97 25.59
N LYS A 44 -12.08 -21.87 25.86
CA LYS A 44 -11.10 -21.72 26.94
C LYS A 44 -9.82 -22.49 26.64
N ILE A 45 -8.72 -21.78 26.41
CA ILE A 45 -7.38 -22.38 26.29
C ILE A 45 -6.64 -22.33 27.63
N ASP A 46 -6.92 -23.29 28.52
CA ASP A 46 -6.19 -23.37 29.80
C ASP A 46 -4.82 -24.06 29.65
N ASP A 47 -3.94 -23.78 30.61
CA ASP A 47 -2.72 -24.52 30.87
C ASP A 47 -2.88 -25.27 32.20
N VAL A 48 -2.81 -26.60 32.14
CA VAL A 48 -3.02 -27.43 33.34
C VAL A 48 -1.84 -27.30 34.32
N GLU A 49 -0.67 -26.90 33.83
CA GLU A 49 0.58 -26.87 34.61
C GLU A 49 0.95 -25.45 35.06
N GLN A 50 0.54 -24.41 34.32
CA GLN A 50 0.91 -23.02 34.61
C GLN A 50 -0.32 -22.13 34.87
N ALA A 51 -0.68 -21.97 36.15
CA ALA A 51 -1.88 -21.23 36.56
C ALA A 51 -1.93 -19.77 36.08
N ASP A 52 -0.78 -19.09 35.96
CA ASP A 52 -0.67 -17.70 35.49
C ASP A 52 -0.92 -17.55 33.98
N LEU A 53 -0.89 -18.66 33.24
CA LEU A 53 -1.22 -18.73 31.81
C LEU A 53 -2.66 -19.17 31.55
N ASN A 54 -3.45 -19.43 32.59
CA ASN A 54 -4.87 -19.67 32.40
C ASN A 54 -5.58 -18.39 31.99
N VAL A 55 -6.54 -18.53 31.09
CA VAL A 55 -7.35 -17.43 30.56
C VAL A 55 -8.77 -17.52 31.09
N ASP A 56 -9.50 -16.41 31.03
CA ASP A 56 -10.94 -16.44 31.28
C ASP A 56 -11.67 -17.07 30.10
N GLY A 57 -12.57 -18.00 30.39
CA GLY A 57 -13.39 -18.64 29.38
C GLY A 57 -14.35 -17.63 28.75
N LYS A 58 -14.45 -17.64 27.41
CA LYS A 58 -15.35 -16.77 26.66
C LYS A 58 -16.54 -17.57 26.15
N THR A 59 -17.74 -16.98 26.24
CA THR A 59 -18.97 -17.58 25.75
C THR A 59 -19.46 -16.76 24.57
N LEU A 60 -19.64 -17.40 23.43
CA LEU A 60 -20.27 -16.81 22.25
C LEU A 60 -21.76 -17.12 22.27
N TYR A 61 -22.56 -16.11 21.95
CA TYR A 61 -24.00 -16.17 21.90
C TYR A 61 -24.50 -16.02 20.46
N LYS A 62 -25.73 -16.47 20.21
CA LYS A 62 -26.35 -16.38 18.88
C LYS A 62 -26.45 -14.93 18.38
N LYS A 63 -26.59 -13.96 19.30
CA LYS A 63 -26.52 -12.52 18.97
C LYS A 63 -25.21 -12.12 18.30
N ASP A 64 -24.09 -12.73 18.70
CA ASP A 64 -22.76 -12.40 18.17
C ASP A 64 -22.63 -12.89 16.72
N LEU A 65 -23.25 -14.04 16.42
CA LEU A 65 -23.34 -14.60 15.07
C LEU A 65 -24.20 -13.73 14.13
N TYR A 66 -25.34 -13.23 14.61
CA TYR A 66 -26.15 -12.26 13.85
C TYR A 66 -25.43 -10.93 13.65
N ALA A 67 -24.80 -10.39 14.71
CA ALA A 67 -24.05 -9.16 14.63
C ALA A 67 -22.89 -9.28 13.61
N GLY A 68 -22.16 -10.39 13.61
CA GLY A 68 -21.11 -10.64 12.62
C GLY A 68 -21.66 -10.81 11.20
N TYR A 69 -22.82 -11.45 11.01
CA TYR A 69 -23.44 -11.56 9.69
C TYR A 69 -23.91 -10.20 9.14
N VAL A 70 -24.59 -9.42 9.98
CA VAL A 70 -25.10 -8.09 9.63
C VAL A 70 -23.96 -7.10 9.41
N SER A 71 -22.91 -7.20 10.22
CA SER A 71 -21.68 -6.45 10.03
C SER A 71 -21.06 -6.84 8.69
N TYR A 72 -20.76 -8.10 8.46
CA TYR A 72 -19.90 -8.45 7.35
C TYR A 72 -20.20 -9.76 6.61
N GLY A 73 -20.90 -10.70 7.23
CA GLY A 73 -21.30 -11.94 6.55
C GLY A 73 -22.11 -11.67 5.28
N TYR A 74 -22.96 -10.64 5.27
CA TYR A 74 -23.77 -10.24 4.12
C TYR A 74 -22.94 -9.82 2.90
N TYR A 75 -21.74 -9.27 3.11
CA TYR A 75 -20.82 -8.92 2.03
C TYR A 75 -20.44 -10.16 1.20
N TYR A 76 -20.21 -11.30 1.87
CA TYR A 76 -19.92 -12.56 1.18
C TYR A 76 -21.06 -13.06 0.30
N VAL A 77 -22.30 -12.83 0.72
CA VAL A 77 -23.47 -13.19 -0.07
C VAL A 77 -23.54 -12.35 -1.35
N ASN A 78 -23.35 -11.04 -1.23
CA ASN A 78 -23.52 -10.12 -2.37
C ASN A 78 -22.37 -10.13 -3.37
N TYR A 79 -21.12 -10.27 -2.89
CA TYR A 79 -19.94 -10.05 -3.72
C TYR A 79 -19.14 -11.32 -4.00
N TYR A 80 -19.27 -12.36 -3.17
CA TYR A 80 -18.55 -13.63 -3.32
C TYR A 80 -19.46 -14.82 -3.63
N GLY A 81 -20.76 -14.59 -3.83
CA GLY A 81 -21.73 -15.62 -4.21
C GLY A 81 -22.00 -16.67 -3.14
N TYR A 82 -21.73 -16.36 -1.86
CA TYR A 82 -22.01 -17.28 -0.75
C TYR A 82 -23.51 -17.41 -0.54
N THR A 83 -23.95 -18.60 -0.12
CA THR A 83 -25.27 -18.75 0.51
C THR A 83 -25.27 -18.10 1.89
N THR A 84 -26.46 -17.76 2.40
CA THR A 84 -26.62 -17.27 3.78
C THR A 84 -26.04 -18.24 4.81
N SER A 85 -26.23 -19.56 4.63
CA SER A 85 -25.66 -20.60 5.50
C SER A 85 -24.12 -20.56 5.51
N GLN A 86 -23.50 -20.49 4.33
CA GLN A 86 -22.04 -20.38 4.21
C GLN A 86 -21.50 -19.11 4.88
N ALA A 87 -22.18 -17.98 4.68
CA ALA A 87 -21.80 -16.72 5.33
C ALA A 87 -21.91 -16.80 6.86
N PHE A 88 -22.97 -17.39 7.42
CA PHE A 88 -23.06 -17.63 8.86
C PHE A 88 -21.97 -18.59 9.37
N LYS A 89 -21.65 -19.64 8.60
CA LYS A 89 -20.56 -20.55 8.95
C LYS A 89 -19.21 -19.83 9.00
N THR A 90 -18.90 -19.00 8.01
CA THR A 90 -17.70 -18.15 8.00
C THR A 90 -17.66 -17.21 9.20
N VAL A 91 -18.79 -16.56 9.53
CA VAL A 91 -18.87 -15.69 10.71
C VAL A 91 -18.61 -16.46 12.01
N LEU A 92 -19.21 -17.64 12.17
CA LEU A 92 -19.00 -18.50 13.35
C LEU A 92 -17.53 -18.90 13.48
N ASP A 93 -16.90 -19.33 12.39
CA ASP A 93 -15.51 -19.75 12.37
C ASP A 93 -14.59 -18.58 12.72
N ASN A 94 -14.84 -17.40 12.17
CA ASN A 94 -14.10 -16.18 12.50
C ASN A 94 -14.25 -15.80 13.98
N LEU A 95 -15.46 -15.82 14.54
CA LEU A 95 -15.68 -15.48 15.95
C LEU A 95 -14.93 -16.42 16.90
N VAL A 96 -14.91 -17.73 16.60
CA VAL A 96 -14.17 -18.72 17.37
C VAL A 96 -12.66 -18.51 17.22
N ASN A 97 -12.17 -18.38 15.98
CA ASN A 97 -10.75 -18.17 15.69
C ASN A 97 -10.22 -16.92 16.41
N ASN A 98 -10.95 -15.80 16.33
CA ASN A 98 -10.57 -14.55 16.97
C ASN A 98 -10.50 -14.69 18.50
N THR A 99 -11.42 -15.46 19.09
CA THR A 99 -11.41 -15.73 20.53
C THR A 99 -10.21 -16.58 20.95
N VAL A 100 -9.86 -17.60 20.16
CA VAL A 100 -8.69 -18.44 20.40
C VAL A 100 -7.41 -17.61 20.29
N VAL A 101 -7.29 -16.77 19.24
CA VAL A 101 -6.13 -15.91 19.06
C VAL A 101 -6.02 -14.86 20.17
N GLU A 102 -7.12 -14.25 20.62
CA GLU A 102 -7.11 -13.31 21.76
C GLU A 102 -6.53 -13.97 23.01
N GLN A 103 -7.05 -15.15 23.38
CA GLN A 103 -6.58 -15.87 24.55
C GLN A 103 -5.12 -16.30 24.38
N TYR A 104 -4.73 -16.70 23.18
CA TYR A 104 -3.36 -17.13 22.88
C TYR A 104 -2.36 -15.97 22.97
N ALA A 105 -2.71 -14.81 22.41
CA ALA A 105 -1.92 -13.58 22.51
C ALA A 105 -1.68 -13.20 23.97
N LYS A 106 -2.72 -13.21 24.82
CA LYS A 106 -2.58 -12.96 26.26
C LYS A 106 -1.57 -13.90 26.91
N ARG A 107 -1.66 -15.21 26.65
CA ARG A 107 -0.73 -16.21 27.20
C ARG A 107 0.72 -15.94 26.79
N ARG A 108 0.97 -15.78 25.49
CA ARG A 108 2.33 -15.58 24.96
C ARG A 108 2.94 -14.27 25.43
N LEU A 109 2.16 -13.20 25.45
CA LEU A 109 2.62 -11.92 25.96
C LEU A 109 2.90 -11.99 27.47
N THR A 110 2.07 -12.68 28.27
CA THR A 110 2.37 -12.94 29.70
C THR A 110 3.72 -13.65 29.88
N GLN A 111 4.00 -14.70 29.09
CA GLN A 111 5.30 -15.39 29.13
C GLN A 111 6.46 -14.48 28.74
N PHE A 112 6.29 -13.70 27.67
CA PHE A 112 7.28 -12.73 27.21
C PHE A 112 7.59 -11.70 28.30
N TYR A 113 6.57 -11.05 28.87
CA TYR A 113 6.76 -10.06 29.93
C TYR A 113 7.38 -10.64 31.20
N ALA A 114 7.05 -11.88 31.58
CA ALA A 114 7.69 -12.57 32.69
C ALA A 114 9.19 -12.79 32.42
N THR A 115 9.54 -13.15 31.18
CA THR A 115 10.93 -13.34 30.75
C THR A 115 11.70 -12.03 30.77
N VAL A 116 11.15 -10.95 30.21
CA VAL A 116 11.79 -9.63 30.17
C VAL A 116 11.93 -9.03 31.58
N LYS A 117 10.95 -9.25 32.46
CA LYS A 117 11.02 -8.82 33.87
C LYS A 117 12.19 -9.45 34.62
N ALA A 118 12.54 -10.69 34.30
CA ALA A 118 13.65 -11.39 34.93
C ALA A 118 15.03 -10.88 34.46
N LYS A 119 15.09 -10.17 33.32
CA LYS A 119 16.30 -9.52 32.81
C LYS A 119 16.58 -8.20 33.52
N THR A 120 17.85 -7.90 33.74
CA THR A 120 18.32 -6.56 34.11
C THR A 120 18.14 -5.58 32.96
N GLU A 121 18.08 -4.27 33.25
CA GLU A 121 17.89 -3.23 32.23
C GLU A 121 18.97 -3.25 31.13
N ALA A 122 20.20 -3.64 31.48
CA ALA A 122 21.31 -3.78 30.53
C ALA A 122 21.18 -4.99 29.60
N GLU A 123 20.44 -6.03 30.00
CA GLU A 123 20.25 -7.27 29.23
C GLU A 123 19.05 -7.19 28.26
N ARG A 124 18.21 -6.16 28.39
CA ARG A 124 17.02 -5.99 27.54
C ARG A 124 17.41 -5.42 26.18
N THR A 125 16.89 -6.02 25.11
CA THR A 125 16.97 -5.44 23.77
C THR A 125 16.16 -4.14 23.70
N GLU A 126 16.40 -3.33 22.67
CA GLU A 126 15.61 -2.10 22.45
C GLU A 126 14.12 -2.41 22.28
N PHE A 127 13.79 -3.49 21.55
CA PHE A 127 12.44 -4.02 21.43
C PHE A 127 11.84 -4.40 22.79
N GLU A 128 12.59 -5.12 23.62
CA GLU A 128 12.13 -5.53 24.95
C GLU A 128 11.91 -4.33 25.88
N LYS A 129 12.79 -3.33 25.85
CA LYS A 129 12.61 -2.07 26.58
C LYS A 129 11.35 -1.37 26.12
N TYR A 130 11.18 -1.22 24.81
CA TYR A 130 10.01 -0.57 24.24
C TYR A 130 8.69 -1.26 24.64
N PHE A 131 8.56 -2.58 24.45
CA PHE A 131 7.33 -3.29 24.81
C PHE A 131 7.11 -3.39 26.32
N TYR A 132 8.17 -3.64 27.10
CA TYR A 132 8.07 -3.79 28.55
C TYR A 132 7.76 -2.45 29.24
N ASP A 133 8.48 -1.39 28.89
CA ASP A 133 8.36 -0.11 29.56
C ASP A 133 7.05 0.60 29.19
N ASN A 134 6.58 0.52 27.93
CA ASN A 134 5.33 1.17 27.52
C ASN A 134 4.05 0.47 28.03
N VAL A 135 4.07 -0.86 28.25
CA VAL A 135 2.91 -1.59 28.80
C VAL A 135 2.80 -1.47 30.32
N TYR A 136 3.93 -1.37 31.04
CA TYR A 136 3.90 -1.14 32.50
C TYR A 136 3.80 0.35 32.88
N ALA A 137 4.22 1.28 32.00
CA ALA A 137 4.08 2.72 32.24
C ALA A 137 2.64 3.22 32.19
N THR A 138 1.78 2.64 31.34
CA THR A 138 0.38 3.03 31.14
C THR A 138 -0.51 2.80 32.36
N THR A 139 -0.22 1.75 33.11
CA THR A 139 -1.16 1.22 34.10
C THR A 139 -0.77 1.53 35.53
N LYS A 140 0.45 2.03 35.79
CA LYS A 140 1.07 1.96 37.13
C LYS A 140 0.84 0.57 37.75
N TYR A 141 0.80 -0.49 36.93
CA TYR A 141 0.39 -1.80 37.38
C TYR A 141 1.50 -2.37 38.25
N SER A 142 1.27 -2.36 39.56
CA SER A 142 2.18 -2.91 40.56
C SER A 142 1.95 -4.41 40.81
N GLY A 143 1.02 -5.04 40.08
CA GLY A 143 0.62 -6.43 40.23
C GLY A 143 1.45 -7.43 39.40
N VAL A 144 1.14 -8.72 39.55
CA VAL A 144 1.66 -9.79 38.70
C VAL A 144 0.80 -9.90 37.45
N LEU A 145 1.37 -9.66 36.26
CA LEU A 145 0.65 -9.82 35.00
C LEU A 145 0.36 -11.31 34.78
N THR A 146 -0.90 -11.65 34.54
CA THR A 146 -1.35 -13.02 34.22
C THR A 146 -2.18 -12.98 32.95
N ALA A 147 -2.41 -14.12 32.31
CA ALA A 147 -3.24 -14.18 31.10
C ALA A 147 -4.72 -13.84 31.35
N LYS A 148 -5.15 -13.68 32.61
CA LYS A 148 -6.47 -13.17 33.01
C LYS A 148 -6.53 -11.66 33.22
N SER A 149 -5.39 -10.97 33.16
CA SER A 149 -5.36 -9.52 33.28
C SER A 149 -6.24 -8.88 32.20
N ASN A 150 -6.78 -7.69 32.51
CA ASN A 150 -7.57 -6.94 31.53
C ASN A 150 -6.74 -6.61 30.28
N LEU A 151 -7.40 -6.33 29.16
CA LEU A 151 -6.72 -6.04 27.89
C LEU A 151 -5.76 -4.85 28.04
N ASP A 152 -6.15 -3.82 28.78
CA ASP A 152 -5.37 -2.60 29.00
C ASP A 152 -4.00 -2.89 29.65
N ALA A 153 -3.85 -3.99 30.40
CA ALA A 153 -2.57 -4.41 30.99
C ALA A 153 -1.58 -4.96 29.95
N PHE A 154 -1.98 -5.11 28.70
CA PHE A 154 -1.15 -5.58 27.58
C PHE A 154 -0.95 -4.51 26.49
N LEU A 155 -1.53 -3.31 26.66
CA LEU A 155 -1.57 -2.27 25.63
C LEU A 155 -0.84 -0.99 26.06
N THR A 156 -0.31 -0.27 25.08
CA THR A 156 0.32 1.06 25.28
C THR A 156 -0.74 2.16 25.46
N GLU A 157 -0.33 3.36 25.91
CA GLU A 157 -1.27 4.49 26.11
C GLU A 157 -1.85 4.88 24.77
N TYR A 158 -0.97 4.92 23.77
CA TYR A 158 -1.29 5.18 22.37
C TYR A 158 -2.39 4.23 21.88
N GLN A 159 -2.22 2.92 22.01
CA GLN A 159 -3.18 1.92 21.57
C GLN A 159 -4.54 2.03 22.29
N ILE A 160 -4.53 2.33 23.58
CA ILE A 160 -5.76 2.54 24.36
C ILE A 160 -6.47 3.83 23.90
N LEU A 161 -5.73 4.89 23.59
CA LEU A 161 -6.28 6.15 23.10
C LEU A 161 -6.81 6.01 21.68
N GLU A 162 -6.10 5.31 20.80
CA GLU A 162 -6.50 4.99 19.43
C GLU A 162 -7.81 4.19 19.43
N ALA A 163 -7.90 3.10 20.21
CA ALA A 163 -9.12 2.31 20.34
C ALA A 163 -10.33 3.16 20.81
N LYS A 164 -10.11 4.10 21.72
CA LYS A 164 -11.17 5.04 22.16
C LYS A 164 -11.51 6.05 21.06
N TYR A 165 -10.52 6.54 20.33
CA TYR A 165 -10.70 7.45 19.21
C TYR A 165 -11.55 6.78 18.11
N GLU A 166 -11.26 5.54 17.73
CA GLU A 166 -12.03 4.82 16.70
C GLU A 166 -13.50 4.65 17.08
N VAL A 167 -13.79 4.33 18.34
CA VAL A 167 -15.18 4.27 18.83
C VAL A 167 -15.86 5.63 18.75
N LYS A 168 -15.19 6.72 19.15
CA LYS A 168 -15.73 8.08 19.02
C LYS A 168 -15.94 8.47 17.55
N ASN A 169 -15.00 8.10 16.69
CA ASN A 169 -15.05 8.35 15.26
C ASN A 169 -16.24 7.60 14.62
N SER A 170 -16.53 6.38 15.08
CA SER A 170 -17.72 5.63 14.65
C SER A 170 -19.04 6.31 15.01
N ILE A 171 -19.10 6.95 16.18
CA ILE A 171 -20.28 7.73 16.60
C ILE A 171 -20.45 8.92 15.66
N ALA A 172 -19.35 9.62 15.33
CA ALA A 172 -19.37 10.71 14.35
C ALA A 172 -19.83 10.22 12.97
N SER A 173 -19.38 9.05 12.52
CA SER A 173 -19.82 8.42 11.27
C SER A 173 -21.31 8.08 11.26
N ILE A 174 -21.85 7.54 12.36
CA ILE A 174 -23.30 7.27 12.50
C ILE A 174 -24.10 8.56 12.35
N ILE A 175 -23.66 9.65 12.98
CA ILE A 175 -24.30 10.95 12.85
C ILE A 175 -24.27 11.39 11.39
N LYS A 176 -23.08 11.41 10.76
CA LYS A 176 -22.90 11.84 9.37
C LYS A 176 -23.80 11.06 8.39
N GLN A 177 -23.86 9.74 8.52
CA GLN A 177 -24.65 8.87 7.63
C GLN A 177 -26.17 9.02 7.80
N ASN A 178 -26.62 9.42 8.98
CA ASN A 178 -28.05 9.55 9.29
C ASN A 178 -28.55 11.00 9.32
N SER A 179 -27.66 11.95 9.08
CA SER A 179 -28.01 13.34 8.82
C SER A 179 -28.72 13.42 7.48
N ASN A 180 -29.86 14.11 7.44
CA ASN A 180 -30.55 14.40 6.19
C ASN A 180 -29.77 15.52 5.49
N GLU A 181 -28.77 15.17 4.69
CA GLU A 181 -28.19 16.06 3.70
C GLU A 181 -28.34 15.40 2.32
N ASP A 182 -28.83 16.23 1.40
CA ASP A 182 -29.27 15.89 0.06
C ASP A 182 -28.21 15.14 -0.75
N GLU A 183 -28.70 14.32 -1.69
CA GLU A 183 -27.93 13.77 -2.80
C GLU A 183 -27.15 14.89 -3.49
N ASP A 184 -25.86 15.06 -3.17
CA ASP A 184 -24.96 15.79 -4.06
C ASP A 184 -24.55 14.83 -5.17
N THR A 185 -25.41 14.79 -6.18
CA THR A 185 -25.13 14.21 -7.49
C THR A 185 -23.87 14.86 -8.05
N THR A 186 -22.72 14.20 -7.89
CA THR A 186 -21.50 14.57 -8.59
C THR A 186 -21.74 14.39 -10.09
N LYS A 187 -21.81 15.53 -10.78
CA LYS A 187 -21.80 15.63 -12.24
C LYS A 187 -20.64 14.80 -12.78
N SER A 188 -20.99 13.78 -13.55
CA SER A 188 -20.10 13.11 -14.48
C SER A 188 -19.53 14.15 -15.43
N THR A 189 -18.25 14.47 -15.30
CA THR A 189 -17.49 15.12 -16.36
C THR A 189 -17.15 14.10 -17.44
N GLU A 190 -17.31 14.56 -18.67
CA GLU A 190 -17.17 13.83 -19.91
C GLU A 190 -15.78 13.19 -20.01
N LYS A 191 -15.73 11.87 -20.27
CA LYS A 191 -14.48 11.15 -20.53
C LYS A 191 -13.89 11.65 -21.85
N VAL A 192 -12.93 12.57 -21.77
CA VAL A 192 -11.90 12.69 -22.79
C VAL A 192 -10.97 11.50 -22.59
N THR A 193 -10.84 10.63 -23.58
CA THR A 193 -9.83 9.56 -23.58
C THR A 193 -8.45 10.20 -23.72
N LEU A 194 -7.87 10.56 -22.58
CA LEU A 194 -6.45 10.82 -22.43
C LEU A 194 -5.81 9.56 -21.87
N ASP A 195 -4.66 9.15 -22.41
CA ASP A 195 -3.92 8.02 -21.87
C ASP A 195 -3.41 8.38 -20.47
N GLU A 196 -3.82 7.61 -19.48
CA GLU A 196 -3.39 7.75 -18.09
C GLU A 196 -1.87 7.50 -18.01
N ARG A 197 -1.10 8.56 -17.80
CA ARG A 197 0.32 8.45 -17.43
C ARG A 197 0.41 8.30 -15.92
N LYS A 198 0.73 7.08 -15.47
CA LYS A 198 0.99 6.80 -14.05
C LYS A 198 2.09 7.74 -13.53
N ASN A 199 1.99 8.15 -12.27
CA ASN A 199 2.96 9.03 -11.62
C ASN A 199 4.29 8.29 -11.37
N PRO A 200 5.47 8.88 -11.70
CA PRO A 200 6.80 8.33 -11.36
C PRO A 200 7.06 8.12 -9.87
N SER A 201 6.39 8.86 -9.00
CA SER A 201 6.75 9.04 -7.59
C SER A 201 5.57 8.86 -6.64
N LYS A 202 4.54 8.07 -7.02
CA LYS A 202 3.45 7.77 -6.07
C LYS A 202 4.01 6.89 -4.95
N GLU A 203 4.42 7.51 -3.86
CA GLU A 203 4.71 6.80 -2.61
C GLU A 203 3.42 6.09 -2.18
N GLU A 204 3.51 4.78 -1.97
CA GLU A 204 2.45 4.05 -1.29
C GLU A 204 2.41 4.55 0.16
N GLU A 205 1.21 4.83 0.69
CA GLU A 205 1.05 5.18 2.10
C GLU A 205 1.68 4.08 2.96
N ARG A 206 2.77 4.42 3.65
CA ARG A 206 3.48 3.51 4.55
C ARG A 206 2.72 3.45 5.87
N ASP A 207 2.48 2.22 6.34
CA ASP A 207 1.99 1.97 7.70
C ASP A 207 3.17 2.04 8.66
N PHE A 208 3.13 2.97 9.62
CA PHE A 208 4.20 3.15 10.61
C PHE A 208 3.89 2.36 11.88
N THR A 209 4.89 1.71 12.44
CA THR A 209 4.84 1.22 13.82
C THR A 209 4.86 2.40 14.80
N GLU A 210 4.29 2.21 15.99
CA GLU A 210 4.29 3.25 17.03
C GLU A 210 5.72 3.73 17.38
N GLN A 211 6.75 2.87 17.24
CA GLN A 211 8.15 3.25 17.41
C GLN A 211 8.64 4.18 16.28
N GLU A 212 8.36 3.86 15.02
CA GLU A 212 8.74 4.68 13.86
C GLU A 212 8.06 6.06 13.91
N MET A 213 6.82 6.13 14.39
CA MET A 213 6.07 7.39 14.53
C MET A 213 6.73 8.39 15.48
N LYS A 214 7.60 7.96 16.41
CA LYS A 214 8.30 8.86 17.33
C LYS A 214 9.44 9.63 16.66
N THR A 215 9.90 9.17 15.50
CA THR A 215 10.96 9.82 14.70
C THR A 215 10.44 10.40 13.39
N GLU A 216 9.27 9.97 12.94
CA GLU A 216 8.66 10.44 11.70
C GLU A 216 8.12 11.86 11.84
N VAL A 217 8.46 12.74 10.89
CA VAL A 217 7.99 14.12 10.85
C VAL A 217 6.67 14.17 10.06
N PRO A 218 5.55 14.62 10.65
CA PRO A 218 4.30 14.66 9.92
C PRO A 218 4.37 15.59 8.71
N THR A 219 3.71 15.16 7.65
CA THR A 219 3.45 15.96 6.46
C THR A 219 2.48 17.09 6.76
N GLU A 220 2.49 18.12 5.92
CA GLU A 220 1.53 19.22 6.05
C GLU A 220 0.07 18.75 5.92
N LYS A 221 -0.20 17.73 5.10
CA LYS A 221 -1.54 17.14 4.96
C LYS A 221 -2.01 16.51 6.27
N GLU A 222 -1.15 15.79 6.98
CA GLU A 222 -1.49 15.16 8.25
C GLU A 222 -1.83 16.20 9.33
N TYR A 223 -1.04 17.28 9.44
CA TYR A 223 -1.38 18.38 10.36
C TYR A 223 -2.74 19.01 10.04
N LYS A 224 -3.01 19.30 8.76
CA LYS A 224 -4.30 19.88 8.33
C LYS A 224 -5.47 18.92 8.64
N THR A 225 -5.28 17.63 8.38
CA THR A 225 -6.27 16.59 8.70
C THR A 225 -6.62 16.58 10.19
N VAL A 226 -5.61 16.64 11.06
CA VAL A 226 -5.83 16.67 12.51
C VAL A 226 -6.54 17.94 12.94
N LEU A 227 -6.15 19.10 12.41
CA LEU A 227 -6.84 20.36 12.70
C LEU A 227 -8.33 20.28 12.35
N VAL A 228 -8.65 19.80 11.15
CA VAL A 228 -10.04 19.62 10.71
C VAL A 228 -10.81 18.65 11.61
N LYS A 229 -10.23 17.49 11.93
CA LYS A 229 -10.85 16.52 12.84
C LYS A 229 -11.08 17.07 14.24
N LEU A 230 -10.27 18.04 14.67
CA LEU A 230 -10.44 18.79 15.92
C LEU A 230 -11.37 20.01 15.80
N ASN A 231 -12.06 20.18 14.66
CA ASN A 231 -12.91 21.32 14.33
C ASN A 231 -12.17 22.67 14.40
N LYS A 232 -10.89 22.69 14.02
CA LYS A 232 -10.07 23.90 13.89
C LYS A 232 -9.84 24.23 12.42
N GLU A 233 -9.80 25.51 12.10
CA GLU A 233 -9.45 25.98 10.75
C GLU A 233 -7.97 25.73 10.45
N SER A 234 -7.65 25.36 9.21
CA SER A 234 -6.27 25.13 8.76
C SER A 234 -5.54 26.44 8.40
N THR A 235 -5.58 27.44 9.28
CA THR A 235 -4.88 28.72 9.10
C THR A 235 -3.37 28.57 9.30
N GLU A 236 -2.57 29.49 8.76
CA GLU A 236 -1.11 29.50 8.95
C GLU A 236 -0.71 29.52 10.43
N GLU A 237 -1.46 30.26 11.27
CA GLU A 237 -1.25 30.33 12.72
C GLU A 237 -1.50 28.98 13.40
N ASN A 238 -2.67 28.35 13.17
CA ASN A 238 -2.98 27.05 13.75
C ASN A 238 -2.01 25.95 13.27
N LEU A 239 -1.53 26.05 12.02
CA LEU A 239 -0.56 25.13 11.45
C LEU A 239 0.83 25.31 12.09
N ALA A 240 1.25 26.55 12.37
CA ALA A 240 2.48 26.84 13.08
C ALA A 240 2.44 26.35 14.53
N ASP A 241 1.32 26.59 15.23
CA ASP A 241 1.12 26.17 16.62
C ASP A 241 1.17 24.64 16.76
N ILE A 242 0.44 23.91 15.91
CA ILE A 242 0.42 22.44 15.99
C ILE A 242 1.78 21.82 15.61
N LYS A 243 2.50 22.39 14.64
CA LYS A 243 3.88 21.97 14.27
C LYS A 243 4.88 22.21 15.41
N ALA A 244 4.66 23.25 16.23
CA ALA A 244 5.52 23.53 17.39
C ALA A 244 5.21 22.60 18.58
N GLU A 245 3.95 22.21 18.76
CA GLU A 245 3.53 21.32 19.85
C GLU A 245 3.80 19.84 19.54
N CYS A 246 3.61 19.42 18.29
CA CYS A 246 3.72 18.04 17.83
C CYS A 246 4.81 17.96 16.75
N THR A 247 6.03 17.58 17.13
CA THR A 247 7.17 17.53 16.19
C THR A 247 7.30 16.18 15.47
N ASN A 248 6.56 15.17 15.92
CA ASN A 248 6.54 13.82 15.38
C ASN A 248 5.09 13.29 15.24
N LEU A 249 4.92 12.25 14.43
CA LEU A 249 3.62 11.64 14.14
C LEU A 249 2.93 11.04 15.37
N TYR A 250 3.71 10.50 16.31
CA TYR A 250 3.19 9.96 17.56
C TYR A 250 2.47 11.05 18.38
N ASP A 251 3.11 12.19 18.61
CA ASP A 251 2.53 13.29 19.40
C ASP A 251 1.30 13.89 18.73
N LEU A 252 1.35 14.04 17.40
CA LEU A 252 0.24 14.53 16.60
C LEU A 252 -1.01 13.62 16.73
N ASN A 253 -0.81 12.31 16.61
CA ASN A 253 -1.89 11.32 16.75
C ASN A 253 -2.42 11.27 18.19
N VAL A 254 -1.55 11.26 19.20
CA VAL A 254 -1.96 11.30 20.61
C VAL A 254 -2.80 12.54 20.91
N LYS A 255 -2.42 13.70 20.37
CA LYS A 255 -3.19 14.94 20.50
C LYS A 255 -4.59 14.79 19.90
N LEU A 256 -4.68 14.27 18.67
CA LEU A 256 -5.97 13.98 18.04
C LEU A 256 -6.82 13.06 18.92
N PHE A 257 -6.28 11.94 19.37
CA PHE A 257 -7.03 10.93 20.13
C PHE A 257 -7.56 11.48 21.46
N LYS A 258 -6.77 12.33 22.14
CA LYS A 258 -7.15 12.98 23.40
C LYS A 258 -8.21 14.06 23.20
N GLU A 259 -8.07 14.89 22.18
CA GLU A 259 -8.90 16.09 21.98
C GLU A 259 -10.16 15.84 21.14
N PHE A 260 -10.21 14.78 20.34
CA PHE A 260 -11.34 14.48 19.45
C PHE A 260 -12.65 14.28 20.21
N LYS A 261 -13.71 14.90 19.66
CA LYS A 261 -15.09 14.85 20.16
C LYS A 261 -16.07 14.74 18.99
N TYR A 262 -17.06 13.86 19.11
CA TYR A 262 -18.24 13.83 18.24
C TYR A 262 -19.25 14.90 18.68
N ASP A 263 -20.02 15.45 17.73
CA ASP A 263 -20.98 16.53 18.00
C ASP A 263 -22.42 16.03 18.15
N LEU A 264 -22.93 16.04 19.39
CA LEU A 264 -24.35 15.83 19.71
C LEU A 264 -25.03 17.11 20.26
N SER A 265 -24.40 18.27 20.11
CA SER A 265 -24.89 19.54 20.62
C SER A 265 -26.15 20.03 19.88
N SER A 266 -26.27 19.72 18.58
CA SER A 266 -27.40 20.12 17.75
C SER A 266 -28.58 19.14 17.85
N ARG A 267 -29.81 19.65 17.66
CA ARG A 267 -31.02 18.80 17.60
C ARG A 267 -30.97 17.86 16.39
N ALA A 268 -30.40 18.32 15.27
CA ALA A 268 -30.27 17.54 14.05
C ALA A 268 -29.35 16.31 14.28
N ASN A 269 -28.17 16.53 14.86
CA ASN A 269 -27.21 15.45 15.12
C ASN A 269 -27.76 14.43 16.12
N ARG A 270 -28.49 14.89 17.16
CA ARG A 270 -29.19 13.96 18.07
C ARG A 270 -30.23 13.11 17.34
N LYS A 271 -30.98 13.70 16.40
CA LYS A 271 -31.97 12.96 15.61
C LYS A 271 -31.30 11.93 14.69
N ALA A 272 -30.21 12.32 14.03
CA ALA A 272 -29.41 11.44 13.17
C ALA A 272 -28.83 10.27 13.97
N PHE A 273 -28.20 10.55 15.11
CA PHE A 273 -27.68 9.52 16.00
C PHE A 273 -28.78 8.57 16.48
N ASN A 274 -29.92 9.11 16.96
CA ASN A 274 -31.03 8.27 17.43
C ASN A 274 -31.59 7.39 16.32
N LYS A 275 -31.64 7.86 15.06
CA LYS A 275 -32.02 7.03 13.91
C LYS A 275 -31.07 5.84 13.74
N GLY A 276 -29.77 6.07 13.90
CA GLY A 276 -28.76 4.99 13.92
C GLY A 276 -29.01 3.97 15.05
N ILE A 277 -29.29 4.44 16.27
CA ILE A 277 -29.60 3.57 17.42
C ILE A 277 -30.87 2.75 17.19
N GLU A 278 -31.93 3.35 16.65
CA GLU A 278 -33.17 2.63 16.33
C GLU A 278 -32.93 1.52 15.29
N ASN A 279 -32.05 1.76 14.32
CA ASN A 279 -31.65 0.71 13.39
C ASN A 279 -30.92 -0.45 14.12
N LEU A 280 -29.97 -0.15 15.00
CA LEU A 280 -29.28 -1.19 15.78
C LEU A 280 -30.25 -2.02 16.63
N LYS A 281 -31.29 -1.38 17.21
CA LYS A 281 -32.37 -2.07 17.95
C LYS A 281 -33.22 -2.95 17.04
N ALA A 282 -33.64 -2.42 15.90
CA ALA A 282 -34.47 -3.15 14.94
C ALA A 282 -33.78 -4.43 14.44
N TYR A 283 -32.45 -4.40 14.32
CA TYR A 283 -31.64 -5.56 13.93
C TYR A 283 -31.24 -6.47 15.09
N GLY A 284 -31.65 -6.16 16.33
CA GLY A 284 -31.30 -6.96 17.51
C GLY A 284 -29.81 -6.96 17.87
N ILE A 285 -29.05 -5.95 17.39
CA ILE A 285 -27.64 -5.75 17.71
C ILE A 285 -27.49 -5.25 19.16
N ILE A 286 -28.40 -4.36 19.58
CA ILE A 286 -28.54 -3.89 20.96
C ILE A 286 -29.95 -4.17 21.47
N SER A 287 -30.12 -4.20 22.78
CA SER A 287 -31.42 -4.49 23.38
C SER A 287 -32.41 -3.34 23.19
N SER A 288 -33.70 -3.67 23.04
CA SER A 288 -34.75 -2.67 22.83
C SER A 288 -34.93 -1.71 24.01
N ASP A 289 -34.58 -2.14 25.22
CA ASP A 289 -34.65 -1.38 26.46
C ASP A 289 -33.40 -0.51 26.74
N GLU A 290 -32.34 -0.63 25.94
CA GLU A 290 -31.16 0.24 26.07
C GLU A 290 -31.51 1.70 25.71
N PHE A 291 -31.23 2.61 26.64
CA PHE A 291 -31.42 4.04 26.45
C PHE A 291 -30.40 4.82 27.30
N TYR A 292 -29.60 5.65 26.64
CA TYR A 292 -28.59 6.49 27.27
C TYR A 292 -28.76 7.96 26.90
N SER A 293 -28.35 8.85 27.81
CA SER A 293 -28.31 10.29 27.57
C SER A 293 -27.23 10.64 26.53
N SER A 294 -27.28 11.85 25.97
CA SER A 294 -26.30 12.30 24.97
C SER A 294 -24.86 12.38 25.49
N GLN A 295 -24.67 12.36 26.82
CA GLN A 295 -23.33 12.34 27.45
C GLN A 295 -22.83 10.93 27.74
N GLU A 296 -23.67 9.93 27.54
CA GLU A 296 -23.44 8.53 27.93
C GLU A 296 -23.60 7.58 26.75
N VAL A 297 -23.61 8.10 25.53
CA VAL A 297 -23.83 7.31 24.31
C VAL A 297 -22.80 6.19 24.15
N GLU A 298 -21.57 6.37 24.63
CA GLU A 298 -20.54 5.33 24.64
C GLU A 298 -20.89 4.11 25.51
N LYS A 299 -21.94 4.19 26.35
CA LYS A 299 -22.40 3.08 27.19
C LYS A 299 -23.35 2.11 26.49
N TYR A 300 -23.86 2.40 25.28
CA TYR A 300 -24.61 1.39 24.52
C TYR A 300 -23.74 0.15 24.32
N ALA A 301 -24.34 -1.04 24.45
CA ALA A 301 -23.63 -2.31 24.38
C ALA A 301 -22.79 -2.43 23.10
N TYR A 302 -23.31 -1.93 21.99
CA TYR A 302 -22.59 -1.84 20.72
C TYR A 302 -21.24 -1.12 20.81
N PHE A 303 -21.17 0.06 21.45
CA PHE A 303 -19.92 0.82 21.55
C PHE A 303 -18.97 0.27 22.61
N VAL A 304 -19.51 -0.37 23.65
CA VAL A 304 -18.72 -1.12 24.64
C VAL A 304 -18.04 -2.33 23.99
N ASP A 305 -18.79 -3.10 23.21
CA ASP A 305 -18.28 -4.25 22.45
C ASP A 305 -17.29 -3.79 21.37
N ALA A 306 -17.58 -2.67 20.70
CA ALA A 306 -16.66 -2.06 19.74
C ALA A 306 -15.32 -1.68 20.39
N LEU A 307 -15.33 -1.01 21.55
CA LEU A 307 -14.11 -0.69 22.28
C LEU A 307 -13.34 -1.95 22.70
N ALA A 308 -14.04 -2.99 23.14
CA ALA A 308 -13.40 -4.27 23.49
C ALA A 308 -12.73 -4.88 22.26
N ASN A 309 -13.39 -4.86 21.10
CA ASN A 309 -12.86 -5.37 19.84
C ASN A 309 -11.65 -4.58 19.35
N GLU A 310 -11.69 -3.25 19.38
CA GLU A 310 -10.53 -2.41 19.02
C GLU A 310 -9.32 -2.71 19.91
N LYS A 311 -9.54 -2.95 21.21
CA LYS A 311 -8.48 -3.38 22.13
C LYS A 311 -7.96 -4.79 21.83
N VAL A 312 -8.83 -5.72 21.41
CA VAL A 312 -8.39 -7.05 20.95
C VAL A 312 -7.57 -6.91 19.66
N GLN A 313 -7.94 -6.04 18.74
CA GLN A 313 -7.16 -5.78 17.52
C GLN A 313 -5.78 -5.21 17.87
N ALA A 314 -5.72 -4.22 18.77
CA ALA A 314 -4.46 -3.68 19.27
C ALA A 314 -3.59 -4.77 19.95
N LEU A 315 -4.20 -5.66 20.73
CA LEU A 315 -3.51 -6.79 21.36
C LEU A 315 -2.93 -7.74 20.31
N VAL A 316 -3.71 -8.05 19.28
CA VAL A 316 -3.28 -8.92 18.18
C VAL A 316 -2.14 -8.28 17.39
N ASN A 317 -2.20 -6.98 17.12
CA ASN A 317 -1.11 -6.25 16.46
C ASN A 317 0.16 -6.27 17.33
N THR A 318 0.03 -6.03 18.65
CA THR A 318 1.13 -6.15 19.61
C THR A 318 1.74 -7.55 19.59
N PHE A 319 0.89 -8.58 19.57
CA PHE A 319 1.32 -9.96 19.49
C PHE A 319 2.01 -10.29 18.15
N GLU A 320 1.52 -9.76 17.04
CA GLU A 320 2.15 -9.88 15.72
C GLU A 320 3.56 -9.30 15.74
N SER A 321 3.72 -8.06 16.19
CA SER A 321 5.04 -7.42 16.28
C SER A 321 5.99 -8.17 17.21
N PHE A 322 5.48 -8.73 18.32
CA PHE A 322 6.26 -9.64 19.16
C PHE A 322 6.71 -10.89 18.41
N LEU A 323 5.80 -11.58 17.72
CA LEU A 323 6.15 -12.79 16.96
C LEU A 323 7.14 -12.49 15.84
N GLU A 324 6.92 -11.42 15.07
CA GLU A 324 7.82 -10.99 14.01
C GLU A 324 9.23 -10.77 14.56
N LYS A 325 9.36 -10.08 15.70
CA LYS A 325 10.66 -9.81 16.32
C LYS A 325 11.28 -11.02 16.99
N ASP A 326 10.49 -11.90 17.59
CA ASP A 326 10.97 -13.18 18.12
C ASP A 326 11.54 -14.04 16.99
N VAL A 327 10.78 -14.19 15.89
CA VAL A 327 11.20 -14.92 14.70
C VAL A 327 12.41 -14.26 14.03
N GLU A 328 12.41 -12.93 13.87
CA GLU A 328 13.54 -12.17 13.31
C GLU A 328 14.81 -12.38 14.14
N SER A 329 14.71 -12.41 15.47
CA SER A 329 15.86 -12.68 16.35
C SER A 329 16.42 -14.10 16.23
N GLN A 330 15.62 -15.03 15.72
CA GLN A 330 15.99 -16.41 15.43
C GLN A 330 16.47 -16.59 13.99
N MET A 331 16.35 -15.56 13.12
CA MET A 331 16.87 -15.61 11.77
C MET A 331 18.39 -15.71 11.81
N THR A 332 18.90 -16.73 11.12
CA THR A 332 20.33 -16.95 10.99
C THR A 332 20.75 -16.72 9.54
N ASP A 333 22.03 -16.39 9.35
CA ASP A 333 22.64 -16.38 8.02
C ASP A 333 22.45 -17.71 7.28
N ASP A 334 22.34 -18.83 8.01
CA ASP A 334 22.06 -20.16 7.47
C ASP A 334 20.69 -20.24 6.80
N MET A 335 19.67 -19.62 7.40
CA MET A 335 18.31 -19.58 6.85
C MET A 335 18.25 -18.68 5.61
N LEU A 336 18.90 -17.52 5.67
CA LEU A 336 19.03 -16.61 4.52
C LEU A 336 19.80 -17.26 3.37
N TYR A 337 20.89 -17.95 3.67
CA TYR A 337 21.65 -18.70 2.68
C TYR A 337 20.83 -19.84 2.07
N SER A 338 20.04 -20.56 2.88
CA SER A 338 19.17 -21.63 2.36
C SER A 338 18.10 -21.07 1.41
N ALA A 339 17.57 -19.87 1.69
CA ALA A 339 16.64 -19.18 0.80
C ALA A 339 17.31 -18.74 -0.51
N TYR A 340 18.53 -18.20 -0.42
CA TYR A 340 19.37 -17.88 -1.58
C TYR A 340 19.65 -19.14 -2.42
N ASP A 341 20.05 -20.23 -1.78
CA ASP A 341 20.38 -21.50 -2.43
C ASP A 341 19.19 -22.06 -3.20
N SER A 342 18.02 -22.12 -2.56
CA SER A 342 16.78 -22.55 -3.20
C SER A 342 16.41 -21.67 -4.40
N LEU A 343 16.58 -20.35 -4.28
CA LEU A 343 16.35 -19.43 -5.40
C LEU A 343 17.34 -19.67 -6.54
N TYR A 344 18.62 -19.87 -6.23
CA TYR A 344 19.67 -20.15 -7.19
C TYR A 344 19.39 -21.44 -7.97
N GLU A 345 19.12 -22.56 -7.29
CA GLU A 345 18.86 -23.84 -7.96
C GLU A 345 17.57 -23.80 -8.79
N THR A 346 16.55 -23.07 -8.32
CA THR A 346 15.31 -22.84 -9.07
C THR A 346 15.58 -22.05 -10.35
N GLN A 347 16.32 -20.95 -10.25
CA GLN A 347 16.68 -20.10 -11.39
C GLN A 347 17.57 -20.85 -12.37
N LYS A 348 18.60 -21.54 -11.88
CA LYS A 348 19.49 -22.38 -12.69
C LYS A 348 18.72 -23.40 -13.50
N THR A 349 17.89 -24.21 -12.84
CA THR A 349 17.07 -25.22 -13.51
C THR A 349 16.18 -24.59 -14.58
N LYS A 350 15.53 -23.46 -14.26
CA LYS A 350 14.60 -22.78 -15.16
C LYS A 350 15.31 -22.16 -16.37
N TYR A 351 16.38 -21.40 -16.13
CA TYR A 351 17.07 -20.61 -17.14
C TYR A 351 17.95 -21.47 -18.05
N ASP A 352 18.57 -22.55 -17.52
CA ASP A 352 19.30 -23.53 -18.34
C ASP A 352 18.35 -24.33 -19.24
N THR A 353 17.10 -24.55 -18.81
CA THR A 353 16.10 -25.28 -19.60
C THR A 353 15.47 -24.42 -20.68
N LYS A 354 15.18 -23.15 -20.38
CA LYS A 354 14.39 -22.28 -21.25
C LYS A 354 14.89 -20.84 -21.25
N LEU A 355 15.61 -20.46 -22.30
CA LEU A 355 16.18 -19.12 -22.46
C LEU A 355 15.13 -17.99 -22.33
N SER A 356 13.92 -18.17 -22.88
CA SER A 356 12.88 -17.14 -22.77
C SER A 356 12.49 -16.84 -21.33
N ASP A 357 12.59 -17.82 -20.41
CA ASP A 357 12.27 -17.61 -19.01
C ASP A 357 13.32 -16.73 -18.31
N TYR A 358 14.57 -16.81 -18.75
CA TYR A 358 15.65 -15.91 -18.31
C TYR A 358 15.41 -14.49 -18.82
N GLU A 359 15.07 -14.34 -20.11
CA GLU A 359 14.79 -13.03 -20.72
C GLU A 359 13.56 -12.36 -20.10
N THR A 360 12.51 -13.14 -19.78
CA THR A 360 11.35 -12.63 -19.02
C THR A 360 11.77 -12.18 -17.63
N ALA A 361 12.56 -12.98 -16.89
CA ALA A 361 13.01 -12.59 -15.56
C ALA A 361 13.82 -11.28 -15.56
N LEU A 362 14.72 -11.11 -16.53
CA LEU A 362 15.45 -9.85 -16.72
C LEU A 362 14.52 -8.69 -17.09
N SER A 363 13.55 -8.92 -17.98
CA SER A 363 12.62 -7.86 -18.45
C SER A 363 11.65 -7.38 -17.36
N ASP A 364 11.30 -8.26 -16.43
CA ASP A 364 10.36 -8.03 -15.33
C ASP A 364 11.07 -7.62 -14.02
N ALA A 365 12.38 -7.37 -14.06
CA ALA A 365 13.16 -7.07 -12.88
C ALA A 365 12.70 -5.76 -12.19
N THR A 366 12.36 -5.86 -10.91
CA THR A 366 12.09 -4.78 -9.95
C THR A 366 13.14 -4.79 -8.83
N GLU A 367 13.04 -3.82 -7.91
CA GLU A 367 13.95 -3.69 -6.76
C GLU A 367 13.85 -4.89 -5.80
N ASP A 368 12.70 -5.57 -5.79
CA ASP A 368 12.43 -6.73 -4.93
C ASP A 368 12.60 -8.09 -5.64
N THR A 369 12.93 -8.08 -6.94
CA THR A 369 13.18 -9.33 -7.69
C THR A 369 14.67 -9.54 -7.90
N PHE A 370 15.19 -10.62 -7.33
CA PHE A 370 16.62 -10.92 -7.39
C PHE A 370 16.89 -11.99 -8.44
N ILE A 371 17.80 -11.68 -9.36
CA ILE A 371 18.34 -12.64 -10.33
C ILE A 371 19.74 -13.00 -9.86
N VAL A 372 19.86 -14.20 -9.30
CA VAL A 372 21.09 -14.70 -8.65
C VAL A 372 21.84 -15.72 -9.51
N TYR A 373 21.22 -16.20 -10.59
CA TYR A 373 21.85 -17.03 -11.61
C TYR A 373 21.68 -16.37 -12.98
N ASN A 374 22.79 -15.98 -13.59
CA ASN A 374 22.87 -15.40 -14.93
C ASN A 374 23.73 -16.30 -15.83
N PRO A 375 23.13 -17.15 -16.68
CA PRO A 375 23.89 -18.12 -17.48
C PRO A 375 24.72 -17.51 -18.61
N LEU A 376 24.42 -16.27 -19.02
CA LEU A 376 24.89 -15.68 -20.27
C LEU A 376 25.41 -14.26 -20.07
N ASP A 377 26.41 -13.90 -20.89
CA ASP A 377 26.99 -12.57 -21.01
C ASP A 377 26.28 -11.72 -22.08
N ASN A 378 26.68 -10.45 -22.19
CA ASN A 378 26.27 -9.50 -23.24
C ASN A 378 24.78 -9.11 -23.24
N TYR A 379 24.09 -9.33 -22.13
CA TYR A 379 22.80 -8.71 -21.85
C TYR A 379 23.03 -7.33 -21.23
N GLY A 380 22.10 -6.41 -21.44
CA GLY A 380 22.16 -5.08 -20.86
C GLY A 380 20.84 -4.38 -20.96
N TYR A 381 20.73 -3.23 -20.32
CA TYR A 381 19.52 -2.42 -20.32
C TYR A 381 19.79 -1.06 -20.93
N VAL A 382 18.83 -0.60 -21.71
CA VAL A 382 18.84 0.73 -22.30
C VAL A 382 17.58 1.49 -21.91
N SER A 383 17.74 2.71 -21.40
CA SER A 383 16.61 3.61 -21.26
C SER A 383 16.34 4.29 -22.60
N ASN A 384 15.06 4.44 -22.95
CA ASN A 384 14.61 4.83 -24.28
C ASN A 384 13.62 6.00 -24.19
N LEU A 385 14.05 7.19 -24.59
CA LEU A 385 13.16 8.33 -24.81
C LEU A 385 12.78 8.40 -26.28
N LEU A 386 11.52 8.10 -26.60
CA LEU A 386 11.00 8.14 -27.96
C LEU A 386 10.29 9.47 -28.24
N ILE A 387 10.86 10.31 -29.11
CA ILE A 387 10.11 11.36 -29.79
C ILE A 387 9.44 10.73 -31.00
N GLY A 388 8.13 10.52 -30.90
CA GLY A 388 7.36 9.76 -31.88
C GLY A 388 7.01 10.57 -33.12
N PHE A 389 6.87 9.88 -34.25
CA PHE A 389 6.26 10.46 -35.45
C PHE A 389 4.82 10.85 -35.17
N SER A 390 4.38 11.97 -35.74
CA SER A 390 2.95 12.33 -35.75
C SER A 390 2.13 11.27 -36.50
N ASP A 391 0.81 11.28 -36.32
CA ASP A 391 -0.10 10.39 -37.05
C ASP A 391 0.04 10.55 -38.56
N GLU A 392 0.26 11.78 -39.04
CA GLU A 392 0.50 12.08 -40.45
C GLU A 392 1.83 11.51 -40.93
N GLN A 393 2.91 11.65 -40.15
CA GLN A 393 4.23 11.10 -40.49
C GLN A 393 4.19 9.56 -40.50
N SER A 394 3.58 8.96 -39.48
CA SER A 394 3.37 7.51 -39.37
C SER A 394 2.55 6.97 -40.55
N THR A 395 1.47 7.67 -40.91
CA THR A 395 0.64 7.34 -42.09
C THR A 395 1.42 7.48 -43.39
N ALA A 396 2.20 8.55 -43.54
CA ALA A 396 3.04 8.77 -44.72
C ALA A 396 4.07 7.66 -44.89
N LEU A 397 4.75 7.24 -43.81
CA LEU A 397 5.71 6.14 -43.82
C LEU A 397 5.04 4.81 -44.18
N LYS A 398 3.90 4.49 -43.56
CA LYS A 398 3.12 3.29 -43.87
C LYS A 398 2.71 3.25 -45.34
N ASN A 399 2.20 4.36 -45.87
CA ASN A 399 1.80 4.46 -47.28
C ASN A 399 2.99 4.35 -48.24
N TYR A 400 4.15 4.89 -47.85
CA TYR A 400 5.37 4.76 -48.65
C TYR A 400 5.84 3.31 -48.74
N LYS A 401 5.84 2.58 -47.61
CA LYS A 401 6.20 1.15 -47.54
C LYS A 401 5.28 0.24 -48.35
N ALA A 402 4.01 0.62 -48.49
CA ALA A 402 3.01 -0.17 -49.23
C ALA A 402 3.15 -0.07 -50.77
N LYS A 403 4.00 0.84 -51.29
CA LYS A 403 4.21 0.99 -52.74
C LYS A 403 4.97 -0.21 -53.31
N ALA A 404 4.50 -0.73 -54.44
CA ALA A 404 5.16 -1.83 -55.14
C ALA A 404 6.56 -1.42 -55.62
N GLY A 405 7.56 -2.26 -55.36
CA GLY A 405 8.94 -2.08 -55.84
C GLY A 405 9.83 -1.20 -54.96
N VAL A 406 9.35 -0.69 -53.82
CA VAL A 406 10.18 0.10 -52.89
C VAL A 406 11.17 -0.79 -52.14
N THR A 407 12.43 -0.38 -52.12
CA THR A 407 13.52 -1.07 -51.41
C THR A 407 13.64 -0.63 -49.95
N ALA A 408 14.27 -1.46 -49.10
CA ALA A 408 14.52 -1.11 -47.69
C ALA A 408 15.34 0.18 -47.53
N GLN A 409 16.29 0.45 -48.44
CA GLN A 409 17.10 1.66 -48.42
C GLN A 409 16.26 2.92 -48.74
N GLU A 410 15.31 2.82 -49.67
CA GLU A 410 14.39 3.91 -49.98
C GLU A 410 13.44 4.21 -48.81
N VAL A 411 12.94 3.18 -48.14
CA VAL A 411 12.17 3.32 -46.90
C VAL A 411 12.99 4.04 -45.83
N LYS A 412 14.23 3.61 -45.60
CA LYS A 412 15.15 4.24 -44.63
C LYS A 412 15.41 5.71 -44.95
N ASN A 413 15.64 6.04 -46.22
CA ASN A 413 15.84 7.42 -46.66
C ASN A 413 14.58 8.28 -46.46
N PHE A 414 13.39 7.75 -46.78
CA PHE A 414 12.11 8.45 -46.58
C PHE A 414 11.85 8.70 -45.10
N ARG A 415 12.07 7.69 -44.25
CA ARG A 415 11.95 7.77 -42.80
C ARG A 415 12.90 8.81 -42.18
N ASN A 416 14.17 8.80 -42.59
CA ASN A 416 15.15 9.80 -42.15
C ASN A 416 14.77 11.23 -42.60
N ASN A 417 14.06 11.38 -43.72
CA ASN A 417 13.55 12.68 -44.13
C ASN A 417 12.36 13.14 -43.27
N LEU A 418 11.46 12.23 -42.85
CA LEU A 418 10.39 12.55 -41.91
C LEU A 418 10.94 13.01 -40.56
N ALA A 419 11.99 12.34 -40.07
CA ALA A 419 12.63 12.66 -38.79
C ALA A 419 13.20 14.08 -38.72
N LYS A 420 13.50 14.73 -39.85
CA LYS A 420 14.00 16.12 -39.88
C LYS A 420 12.96 17.15 -39.43
N SER A 421 11.68 16.82 -39.51
CA SER A 421 10.58 17.73 -39.12
C SER A 421 9.81 17.19 -37.91
N ILE A 422 10.42 16.29 -37.13
CA ILE A 422 9.80 15.75 -35.93
C ILE A 422 9.80 16.81 -34.82
N VAL A 423 8.77 16.81 -33.99
CA VAL A 423 8.61 17.76 -32.89
C VAL A 423 8.38 17.02 -31.59
N ALA A 424 9.00 17.49 -30.52
CA ALA A 424 8.72 17.05 -29.16
C ALA A 424 7.49 17.80 -28.62
N LYS A 425 6.67 17.11 -27.84
CA LYS A 425 5.49 17.67 -27.18
C LYS A 425 5.40 17.09 -25.77
N ASP A 426 5.01 17.92 -24.80
CA ASP A 426 4.73 17.45 -23.45
C ASP A 426 3.48 16.55 -23.46
N GLN A 427 3.63 15.35 -22.94
CA GLN A 427 2.62 14.30 -22.96
C GLN A 427 1.82 14.24 -21.65
N ARG A 428 2.11 15.12 -20.69
CA ARG A 428 1.51 15.12 -19.34
C ARG A 428 0.23 15.97 -19.26
N ALA A 429 -0.49 16.15 -20.37
CA ALA A 429 -1.80 16.81 -20.36
C ALA A 429 -2.78 16.14 -19.37
N TYR A 430 -2.70 14.81 -19.21
CA TYR A 430 -3.46 14.05 -18.22
C TYR A 430 -3.21 14.56 -16.78
N TRP A 431 -1.97 14.88 -16.43
CA TRP A 431 -1.62 15.38 -15.09
C TRP A 431 -2.24 16.75 -14.82
N VAL A 432 -2.29 17.61 -15.85
CA VAL A 432 -2.92 18.93 -15.76
C VAL A 432 -4.44 18.80 -15.53
N VAL A 433 -5.13 17.99 -16.34
CA VAL A 433 -6.60 17.84 -16.20
C VAL A 433 -7.02 17.10 -14.93
N ASN A 434 -6.11 16.34 -14.31
CA ASN A 434 -6.31 15.68 -13.02
C ASN A 434 -5.72 16.48 -11.84
N SER A 435 -5.30 17.73 -12.07
CA SER A 435 -4.82 18.64 -11.03
C SER A 435 -3.62 18.11 -10.22
N TYR A 436 -2.64 17.50 -10.87
CA TYR A 436 -1.39 17.02 -10.23
C TYR A 436 -0.40 18.16 -9.96
N GLY A 437 -0.90 19.26 -9.41
CA GLY A 437 -0.19 20.52 -9.24
C GLY A 437 -1.14 21.71 -9.23
N TYR A 438 -0.61 22.88 -9.55
CA TYR A 438 -1.36 24.14 -9.52
C TYR A 438 -1.06 25.04 -10.73
N TYR A 439 -1.97 25.95 -11.04
CA TYR A 439 -1.75 26.97 -12.07
C TYR A 439 -1.19 28.25 -11.44
N ASP A 440 -0.03 28.72 -11.90
CA ASP A 440 0.67 29.89 -11.32
C ASP A 440 0.26 31.24 -11.93
N GLY A 441 -0.73 31.24 -12.82
CA GLY A 441 -1.15 32.40 -13.61
C GLY A 441 -0.60 32.39 -15.05
N THR A 442 0.49 31.66 -15.30
CA THR A 442 1.15 31.57 -16.62
C THR A 442 1.20 30.14 -17.15
N SER A 443 1.45 29.17 -16.27
CA SER A 443 1.57 27.76 -16.65
C SER A 443 1.12 26.86 -15.50
N PHE A 444 0.85 25.60 -15.83
CA PHE A 444 0.63 24.58 -14.80
C PHE A 444 1.97 24.11 -14.25
N VAL A 445 2.14 24.17 -12.93
CA VAL A 445 3.31 23.75 -12.18
C VAL A 445 2.99 22.43 -11.50
N PHE A 446 3.79 21.39 -11.73
CA PHE A 446 3.60 20.09 -11.11
C PHE A 446 4.12 20.11 -9.67
N ASP A 447 3.43 19.43 -8.76
CA ASP A 447 3.96 19.25 -7.40
C ASP A 447 5.25 18.42 -7.44
N SER A 448 6.20 18.73 -6.56
CA SER A 448 7.49 18.04 -6.49
C SER A 448 7.37 16.53 -6.29
N LYS A 449 6.33 16.07 -5.59
CA LYS A 449 6.01 14.64 -5.40
C LYS A 449 5.66 13.88 -6.69
N TYR A 450 5.48 14.57 -7.82
CA TYR A 450 5.26 13.96 -9.14
C TYR A 450 6.53 13.97 -10.01
N LEU A 451 7.65 14.43 -9.47
CA LEU A 451 8.93 14.57 -10.17
C LEU A 451 9.98 13.69 -9.46
N LYS A 452 10.99 13.25 -10.19
CA LYS A 452 12.16 12.56 -9.64
C LYS A 452 13.28 13.54 -9.28
N SER A 453 13.45 14.59 -10.06
CA SER A 453 14.46 15.61 -9.82
C SER A 453 13.90 16.77 -8.99
N GLU A 454 14.61 17.15 -7.92
CA GLU A 454 14.27 18.34 -7.12
C GLU A 454 14.31 19.62 -7.96
N ASN A 455 15.21 19.68 -8.95
CA ASN A 455 15.40 20.80 -9.86
C ASN A 455 15.01 20.41 -11.30
N SER A 456 13.85 19.76 -11.46
CA SER A 456 13.39 19.26 -12.75
C SER A 456 13.26 20.36 -13.81
N LEU A 457 13.93 20.18 -14.95
CA LEU A 457 13.82 21.05 -16.13
C LEU A 457 12.39 21.09 -16.71
N VAL A 458 11.56 20.12 -16.33
CA VAL A 458 10.20 19.92 -16.81
C VAL A 458 9.18 19.98 -15.66
N GLY A 459 9.49 20.74 -14.60
CA GLY A 459 8.57 20.98 -13.48
C GLY A 459 7.31 21.79 -13.84
N LYS A 460 7.27 22.40 -15.03
CA LYS A 460 6.08 23.06 -15.58
C LYS A 460 5.60 22.36 -16.84
N TYR A 461 4.29 22.37 -17.05
CA TYR A 461 3.68 21.88 -18.28
C TYR A 461 4.05 22.79 -19.45
N LEU A 462 4.60 22.20 -20.51
CA LEU A 462 5.01 22.93 -21.71
C LEU A 462 3.85 23.01 -22.71
N GLY A 463 2.91 23.89 -22.40
CA GLY A 463 1.72 24.03 -23.20
C GLY A 463 0.80 25.14 -22.73
N THR A 464 -0.34 25.23 -23.37
CA THR A 464 -1.41 26.18 -23.02
C THR A 464 -2.49 25.46 -22.21
N VAL A 465 -2.89 26.08 -21.10
CA VAL A 465 -4.02 25.66 -20.27
C VAL A 465 -5.11 26.71 -20.40
N ASN A 466 -6.24 26.34 -20.97
CA ASN A 466 -7.33 27.29 -21.24
C ASN A 466 -8.34 27.31 -20.10
N ASN A 467 -8.69 28.52 -19.66
CA ASN A 467 -9.67 28.77 -18.59
C ASN A 467 -9.42 27.92 -17.33
N PRO A 468 -8.22 27.97 -16.73
CA PRO A 468 -7.97 27.29 -15.47
C PRO A 468 -8.85 27.91 -14.37
N VAL A 469 -9.70 27.10 -13.76
CA VAL A 469 -10.57 27.46 -12.63
C VAL A 469 -10.21 26.58 -11.45
N SER A 470 -9.83 27.21 -10.35
CA SER A 470 -9.65 26.52 -9.08
C SER A 470 -11.00 26.31 -8.39
N THR A 471 -11.21 25.11 -7.87
CA THR A 471 -12.31 24.78 -6.97
C THR A 471 -11.71 24.20 -5.70
N THR A 472 -11.97 24.87 -4.58
CA THR A 472 -11.60 24.36 -3.26
C THR A 472 -12.77 23.58 -2.70
N LYS A 473 -12.53 22.29 -2.43
CA LYS A 473 -13.50 21.41 -1.76
C LYS A 473 -12.82 20.71 -0.60
N LYS A 474 -13.61 20.27 0.36
CA LYS A 474 -13.13 19.40 1.43
C LYS A 474 -13.04 17.97 0.90
N ASP A 475 -11.90 17.31 1.10
CA ASP A 475 -11.69 15.90 0.79
C ASP A 475 -12.46 14.99 1.78
N SER A 476 -12.23 13.67 1.70
CA SER A 476 -12.84 12.69 2.61
C SER A 476 -12.51 12.95 4.09
N ASP A 477 -11.36 13.55 4.34
CA ASP A 477 -10.83 13.88 5.66
C ASP A 477 -11.24 15.29 6.11
N GLY A 478 -11.97 16.02 5.26
CA GLY A 478 -12.47 17.36 5.51
C GLY A 478 -11.44 18.46 5.26
N VAL A 479 -10.27 18.12 4.72
CA VAL A 479 -9.19 19.06 4.37
C VAL A 479 -9.55 19.76 3.07
N GLU A 480 -9.40 21.09 3.05
CA GLU A 480 -9.59 21.86 1.83
C GLU A 480 -8.47 21.54 0.83
N GLU A 481 -8.83 20.82 -0.24
CA GLU A 481 -7.99 20.60 -1.41
C GLU A 481 -8.45 21.53 -2.53
N THR A 482 -7.50 22.29 -3.07
CA THR A 482 -7.73 23.08 -4.28
C THR A 482 -7.45 22.21 -5.48
N THR A 483 -8.51 21.91 -6.23
CA THR A 483 -8.41 21.23 -7.52
C THR A 483 -8.51 22.25 -8.64
N TRP A 484 -7.72 22.05 -9.68
CA TRP A 484 -7.78 22.86 -10.89
C TRP A 484 -8.54 22.10 -11.97
N THR A 485 -9.53 22.77 -12.53
CA THR A 485 -10.23 22.33 -13.73
C THR A 485 -9.88 23.29 -14.87
N CYS A 486 -9.93 22.80 -16.10
CA CYS A 486 -9.67 23.61 -17.28
C CYS A 486 -10.54 23.12 -18.43
N ASP A 487 -10.82 23.99 -19.40
CA ASP A 487 -11.64 23.64 -20.56
C ASP A 487 -10.88 22.77 -21.55
N SER A 488 -9.58 23.05 -21.71
CA SER A 488 -8.70 22.31 -22.61
C SER A 488 -7.23 22.55 -22.29
N VAL A 489 -6.41 21.58 -22.66
CA VAL A 489 -4.94 21.60 -22.50
C VAL A 489 -4.31 21.23 -23.84
N TYR A 490 -3.33 22.03 -24.29
CA TYR A 490 -2.63 21.81 -25.55
C TYR A 490 -1.12 21.85 -25.33
N ALA A 491 -0.40 20.82 -25.78
CA ALA A 491 1.05 20.80 -25.72
C ALA A 491 1.66 21.69 -26.81
N ASN A 492 2.67 22.47 -26.45
CA ASN A 492 3.45 23.22 -27.43
C ASN A 492 4.34 22.25 -28.23
N SER A 493 4.57 22.56 -29.50
CA SER A 493 5.51 21.80 -30.33
C SER A 493 6.90 22.43 -30.23
N ILE A 494 7.90 21.61 -29.95
CA ILE A 494 9.31 22.00 -29.88
C ILE A 494 10.04 21.29 -31.01
N GLU A 495 10.76 22.04 -31.84
CA GLU A 495 11.60 21.42 -32.88
C GLU A 495 12.65 20.50 -32.24
N PHE A 496 12.96 19.36 -32.87
CA PHE A 496 13.86 18.40 -32.24
C PHE A 496 15.26 18.95 -31.93
N GLU A 497 15.75 19.93 -32.71
CA GLU A 497 17.04 20.56 -32.43
C GLU A 497 17.00 21.42 -31.17
N ASP A 498 15.91 22.16 -30.96
CA ASP A 498 15.69 22.94 -29.73
C ASP A 498 15.52 22.00 -28.54
N PHE A 499 14.75 20.91 -28.70
CA PHE A 499 14.61 19.88 -27.66
C PHE A 499 15.96 19.30 -27.23
N LYS A 500 16.85 18.99 -28.19
CA LYS A 500 18.21 18.52 -27.88
C LYS A 500 18.99 19.57 -27.10
N ASN A 501 18.93 20.84 -27.50
CA ASN A 501 19.72 21.91 -26.91
C ASN A 501 19.24 22.28 -25.51
N ASP A 502 17.93 22.41 -25.33
CA ASP A 502 17.32 22.93 -24.11
C ASP A 502 17.20 21.86 -23.03
N TYR A 503 17.01 20.59 -23.40
CA TYR A 503 16.78 19.50 -22.44
C TYR A 503 17.94 18.50 -22.41
N LEU A 504 18.25 17.84 -23.54
CA LEU A 504 19.22 16.73 -23.52
C LEU A 504 20.65 17.20 -23.20
N LYS A 505 21.08 18.33 -23.76
CA LYS A 505 22.40 18.90 -23.43
C LYS A 505 22.45 19.45 -22.01
N ALA A 506 21.34 20.01 -21.51
CA ALA A 506 21.26 20.55 -20.15
C ALA A 506 21.46 19.46 -19.08
N ILE A 507 21.07 18.21 -19.38
CA ILE A 507 21.33 17.05 -18.52
C ILE A 507 22.67 16.35 -18.82
N GLY A 508 23.53 16.90 -19.68
CA GLY A 508 24.88 16.38 -19.93
C GLY A 508 25.08 15.55 -21.21
N MET A 509 24.04 15.33 -22.03
CA MET A 509 24.18 14.65 -23.34
C MET A 509 24.74 15.63 -24.40
N THR A 510 25.99 16.06 -24.23
CA THR A 510 26.59 17.15 -25.01
C THR A 510 26.94 16.79 -26.47
N SER A 511 27.16 15.51 -26.76
CA SER A 511 27.66 15.00 -28.05
C SER A 511 26.67 14.04 -28.73
N LEU A 512 25.46 14.52 -29.02
CA LEU A 512 24.40 13.71 -29.63
C LEU A 512 24.62 13.48 -31.13
N SER A 513 24.81 12.22 -31.53
CA SER A 513 24.94 11.79 -32.93
C SER A 513 23.94 10.67 -33.25
N PHE A 514 23.55 10.57 -34.53
CA PHE A 514 22.74 9.45 -34.99
C PHE A 514 23.62 8.21 -35.23
N PHE A 515 23.15 7.07 -34.72
CA PHE A 515 23.79 5.77 -34.90
C PHE A 515 24.05 5.46 -36.38
N GLY A 516 25.24 4.94 -36.67
CA GLY A 516 25.72 4.67 -38.03
C GLY A 516 26.28 5.88 -38.79
N SER A 517 26.18 7.10 -38.25
CA SER A 517 26.72 8.33 -38.86
C SER A 517 27.74 9.08 -37.99
N GLY A 518 27.87 8.72 -36.72
CA GLY A 518 28.82 9.31 -35.77
C GLY A 518 29.26 8.31 -34.71
N THR A 519 30.12 8.77 -33.80
CA THR A 519 30.64 7.96 -32.69
C THR A 519 29.60 7.89 -31.56
N ILE A 520 29.51 6.72 -30.92
CA ILE A 520 28.80 6.56 -29.65
C ILE A 520 29.48 7.44 -28.61
N SER A 521 28.67 8.22 -27.89
CA SER A 521 29.16 9.11 -26.85
C SER A 521 28.96 8.49 -25.48
N MET A 522 29.64 9.02 -24.48
CA MET A 522 29.61 8.53 -23.10
C MET A 522 29.41 9.71 -22.15
N LEU A 523 28.65 9.49 -21.10
CA LEU A 523 28.43 10.42 -20.00
C LEU A 523 28.64 9.72 -18.66
N ASP A 524 28.79 10.50 -17.60
CA ASP A 524 28.76 10.00 -16.23
C ASP A 524 27.31 9.67 -15.83
N TYR A 525 26.99 8.37 -15.73
CA TYR A 525 25.64 7.90 -15.39
C TYR A 525 25.46 7.87 -13.88
N ASN A 526 25.15 9.04 -13.31
CA ASN A 526 24.89 9.22 -11.88
C ASN A 526 23.39 9.42 -11.58
N GLU A 527 23.04 9.51 -10.30
CA GLU A 527 21.64 9.63 -9.84
C GLU A 527 20.96 10.92 -10.34
N GLU A 528 21.70 12.03 -10.39
CA GLU A 528 21.19 13.30 -10.93
C GLU A 528 20.82 13.18 -12.41
N PHE A 529 21.68 12.56 -13.22
CA PHE A 529 21.37 12.27 -14.63
C PHE A 529 20.14 11.37 -14.74
N LYS A 530 20.12 10.26 -13.97
CA LYS A 530 19.02 9.28 -13.98
C LYS A 530 17.68 9.95 -13.68
N ASN A 531 17.61 10.75 -12.61
CA ASN A 531 16.37 11.40 -12.19
C ASN A 531 15.88 12.43 -13.21
N ASN A 532 16.79 13.24 -13.76
CA ASN A 532 16.43 14.21 -14.80
C ASN A 532 16.01 13.52 -16.11
N PHE A 533 16.68 12.44 -16.52
CA PHE A 533 16.30 11.69 -17.72
C PHE A 533 14.94 11.01 -17.56
N GLU A 534 14.63 10.48 -16.37
CA GLU A 534 13.32 9.91 -16.05
C GLU A 534 12.21 10.97 -16.15
N ASP A 535 12.42 12.17 -15.61
CA ASP A 535 11.47 13.29 -15.76
C ASP A 535 11.23 13.64 -17.24
N LEU A 536 12.27 13.63 -18.09
CA LEU A 536 12.14 13.82 -19.53
C LEU A 536 11.38 12.67 -20.22
N LEU A 537 11.51 11.42 -19.77
CA LEU A 537 10.72 10.30 -20.29
C LEU A 537 9.24 10.53 -20.05
N TYR A 538 8.85 10.88 -18.82
CA TYR A 538 7.46 11.17 -18.50
C TYR A 538 6.93 12.38 -19.27
N ALA A 539 7.75 13.42 -19.44
CA ALA A 539 7.38 14.62 -20.17
C ALA A 539 7.24 14.37 -21.68
N PHE A 540 8.19 13.70 -22.33
CA PHE A 540 8.30 13.74 -23.79
C PHE A 540 8.22 12.39 -24.49
N SER A 541 8.48 11.27 -23.79
CA SER A 541 8.45 9.96 -24.45
C SER A 541 7.04 9.64 -24.90
N THR A 542 6.88 9.36 -26.18
CA THR A 542 5.63 8.86 -26.80
C THR A 542 5.48 7.35 -26.66
N ASP A 543 6.47 6.66 -26.09
CA ASP A 543 6.42 5.25 -25.73
C ASP A 543 6.06 5.11 -24.25
N PRO A 544 4.81 4.77 -23.87
CA PRO A 544 4.45 4.58 -22.47
C PRO A 544 5.07 3.33 -21.86
N GLY A 545 5.54 2.37 -22.66
CA GLY A 545 6.13 1.12 -22.18
C GLY A 545 7.49 1.31 -21.50
N CYS A 546 8.17 2.43 -21.75
CA CYS A 546 9.45 2.73 -21.14
C CYS A 546 9.32 3.29 -19.71
N LEU A 547 8.13 3.75 -19.33
CA LEU A 547 7.89 4.44 -18.07
C LEU A 547 7.89 3.48 -16.88
N GLY A 548 8.57 3.84 -15.79
CA GLY A 548 8.55 3.07 -14.54
C GLY A 548 9.33 1.75 -14.58
N LYS A 549 10.16 1.53 -15.61
CA LYS A 549 11.05 0.37 -15.67
C LYS A 549 12.33 0.64 -14.87
N LEU A 550 12.68 -0.27 -13.97
CA LEU A 550 13.83 -0.12 -13.06
C LEU A 550 15.15 0.21 -13.79
N TYR A 551 15.44 -0.54 -14.86
CA TYR A 551 16.65 -0.34 -15.67
C TYR A 551 16.36 0.06 -17.13
N GLY A 552 15.10 0.08 -17.56
CA GLY A 552 14.73 0.32 -18.97
C GLY A 552 14.49 -0.97 -19.75
N TYR A 553 14.68 -0.92 -21.08
CA TYR A 553 14.45 -2.05 -21.99
C TYR A 553 15.63 -3.00 -22.05
N LEU A 554 15.33 -4.29 -22.01
CA LEU A 554 16.33 -5.35 -22.07
C LEU A 554 16.85 -5.52 -23.50
N TYR A 555 18.14 -5.35 -23.71
CA TYR A 555 18.81 -5.85 -24.90
C TYR A 555 19.18 -7.33 -24.70
N SER A 556 18.79 -8.16 -25.68
CA SER A 556 19.17 -9.58 -25.76
C SER A 556 20.04 -9.84 -26.98
N PRO A 557 21.21 -10.51 -26.83
CA PRO A 557 22.02 -10.95 -27.96
C PRO A 557 21.39 -12.12 -28.74
N ASN A 558 20.38 -12.81 -28.17
CA ASN A 558 19.82 -14.06 -28.72
C ASN A 558 18.43 -13.88 -29.34
N GLY A 559 17.86 -12.67 -29.30
CA GLY A 559 16.53 -12.40 -29.84
C GLY A 559 16.36 -10.94 -30.26
N ASN A 560 15.60 -10.72 -31.34
CA ASN A 560 15.17 -9.39 -31.75
C ASN A 560 13.77 -9.13 -31.16
N GLN A 561 13.72 -8.56 -29.95
CA GLN A 561 12.46 -8.10 -29.34
C GLN A 561 11.97 -6.77 -29.95
N TYR A 562 12.86 -6.04 -30.63
CA TYR A 562 12.63 -4.71 -31.17
C TYR A 562 12.95 -4.65 -32.66
N VAL A 563 12.59 -3.53 -33.29
CA VAL A 563 12.97 -3.23 -34.68
C VAL A 563 14.51 -3.22 -34.83
N GLU A 564 14.99 -3.64 -35.99
CA GLU A 564 16.41 -3.92 -36.26
C GLU A 564 17.31 -2.74 -35.87
N GLU A 565 16.96 -1.50 -36.24
CA GLU A 565 17.79 -0.34 -35.94
C GLU A 565 17.86 -0.02 -34.44
N PHE A 566 16.78 -0.26 -33.71
CA PHE A 566 16.77 -0.11 -32.25
C PHE A 566 17.69 -1.16 -31.62
N ASN A 567 17.59 -2.41 -32.06
CA ASN A 567 18.38 -3.51 -31.51
C ASN A 567 19.88 -3.33 -31.78
N ASP A 568 20.24 -2.89 -32.99
CA ASP A 568 21.63 -2.61 -33.37
C ASP A 568 22.23 -1.46 -32.56
N CYS A 569 21.45 -0.40 -32.33
CA CYS A 569 21.85 0.71 -31.46
C CYS A 569 22.02 0.22 -30.01
N ALA A 570 21.02 -0.48 -29.47
CA ALA A 570 21.05 -1.02 -28.11
C ALA A 570 22.26 -1.92 -27.88
N LYS A 571 22.53 -2.84 -28.83
CA LYS A 571 23.73 -3.67 -28.83
C LYS A 571 24.99 -2.84 -28.70
N ALA A 572 25.15 -1.84 -29.57
CA ALA A 572 26.36 -1.04 -29.60
C ALA A 572 26.54 -0.21 -28.32
N LEU A 573 25.46 0.28 -27.72
CA LEU A 573 25.52 0.95 -26.41
C LEU A 573 25.95 -0.02 -25.31
N VAL A 574 25.30 -1.19 -25.22
CA VAL A 574 25.65 -2.23 -24.24
C VAL A 574 27.12 -2.65 -24.40
N GLU A 575 27.61 -2.86 -25.61
CA GLU A 575 29.03 -3.18 -25.86
C GLU A 575 30.01 -2.06 -25.44
N ASN A 576 29.56 -0.79 -25.41
CA ASN A 576 30.36 0.35 -24.95
C ASN A 576 30.21 0.63 -23.43
N GLY A 577 29.28 -0.05 -22.76
CA GLY A 577 29.09 0.03 -21.31
C GLY A 577 28.13 1.13 -20.84
N VAL A 578 27.93 1.18 -19.52
CA VAL A 578 27.01 2.11 -18.84
C VAL A 578 27.36 3.57 -19.14
N GLY A 579 26.35 4.40 -19.36
CA GLY A 579 26.49 5.80 -19.73
C GLY A 579 26.78 6.03 -21.20
N SER A 580 26.98 4.98 -22.01
CA SER A 580 27.03 5.13 -23.47
C SER A 580 25.65 5.54 -24.00
N TYR A 581 25.61 6.48 -24.95
CA TYR A 581 24.37 6.96 -25.54
C TYR A 581 24.49 7.31 -27.02
N SER A 582 23.35 7.22 -27.72
CA SER A 582 23.22 7.60 -29.12
C SER A 582 21.75 7.86 -29.47
N MET A 583 21.50 8.35 -30.68
CA MET A 583 20.15 8.50 -31.23
C MET A 583 19.96 7.56 -32.41
N VAL A 584 18.76 7.00 -32.57
CA VAL A 584 18.44 6.18 -33.74
C VAL A 584 17.06 6.49 -34.28
N VAL A 585 16.95 6.54 -35.61
CA VAL A 585 15.66 6.73 -36.30
C VAL A 585 15.09 5.36 -36.65
N THR A 586 13.93 5.07 -36.08
CA THR A 586 13.13 3.88 -36.36
C THR A 586 11.82 4.28 -37.03
N ASP A 587 10.97 3.29 -37.31
CA ASP A 587 9.63 3.53 -37.84
C ASP A 587 8.69 4.26 -36.89
N TYR A 588 9.06 4.38 -35.63
CA TYR A 588 8.27 5.05 -34.60
C TYR A 588 8.70 6.50 -34.39
N GLY A 589 9.91 6.89 -34.80
CA GLY A 589 10.43 8.24 -34.60
C GLY A 589 11.92 8.25 -34.27
N ILE A 590 12.34 9.21 -33.44
CA ILE A 590 13.71 9.32 -32.94
C ILE A 590 13.77 8.77 -31.51
N HIS A 591 14.58 7.73 -31.32
CA HIS A 591 14.91 7.20 -30.00
C HIS A 591 16.20 7.86 -29.52
N VAL A 592 16.17 8.42 -28.31
CA VAL A 592 17.36 8.83 -27.55
C VAL A 592 17.62 7.73 -26.54
N MET A 593 18.73 7.01 -26.70
CA MET A 593 19.01 5.78 -25.97
C MET A 593 20.27 5.92 -25.14
N VAL A 594 20.24 5.41 -23.90
CA VAL A 594 21.40 5.37 -22.99
C VAL A 594 21.49 4.00 -22.31
N CYS A 595 22.68 3.42 -22.27
CA CYS A 595 22.94 2.19 -21.53
C CYS A 595 22.92 2.49 -20.03
N THR A 596 22.02 1.84 -19.29
CA THR A 596 21.79 2.08 -17.86
C THR A 596 22.45 1.03 -16.99
N LYS A 597 22.55 -0.22 -17.48
CA LYS A 597 23.09 -1.34 -16.72
C LYS A 597 23.58 -2.46 -17.63
N MET A 598 24.71 -3.05 -17.27
CA MET A 598 25.23 -4.28 -17.87
C MET A 598 24.81 -5.49 -17.03
N VAL A 599 24.45 -6.58 -17.68
CA VAL A 599 24.21 -7.86 -17.00
C VAL A 599 25.50 -8.67 -17.05
N GLU A 600 26.08 -8.89 -15.89
CA GLU A 600 27.25 -9.76 -15.73
C GLU A 600 26.80 -11.22 -15.67
N LYS A 601 27.43 -12.08 -16.46
CA LYS A 601 27.26 -13.53 -16.31
C LYS A 601 27.71 -13.93 -14.92
N ASN A 602 26.86 -14.71 -14.27
CA ASN A 602 27.09 -15.24 -12.96
C ASN A 602 26.47 -16.64 -12.88
N VAL A 603 27.28 -17.65 -13.19
CA VAL A 603 26.92 -19.06 -13.10
C VAL A 603 27.44 -19.72 -11.84
N GLU A 604 28.23 -19.00 -11.05
CA GLU A 604 28.83 -19.54 -9.84
C GLU A 604 27.90 -19.31 -8.67
N LYS A 605 27.54 -20.42 -8.02
CA LYS A 605 26.83 -20.36 -6.75
C LYS A 605 27.77 -19.75 -5.72
N ILE A 606 27.29 -18.73 -5.02
CA ILE A 606 28.06 -18.13 -3.93
C ILE A 606 28.22 -19.17 -2.81
N LEU A 607 29.43 -19.24 -2.28
CA LEU A 607 29.71 -20.09 -1.13
C LEU A 607 29.15 -19.43 0.14
N LYS A 608 28.64 -20.26 1.06
CA LYS A 608 28.06 -19.79 2.32
C LYS A 608 28.99 -18.84 3.09
N ALA A 609 30.29 -19.12 3.11
CA ALA A 609 31.28 -18.29 3.79
C ALA A 609 31.34 -16.85 3.23
N ASP A 610 31.13 -16.67 1.93
CA ASP A 610 31.18 -15.36 1.27
C ASP A 610 29.85 -14.61 1.39
N PHE A 611 28.74 -15.35 1.54
CA PHE A 611 27.41 -14.78 1.79
C PHE A 611 27.32 -14.07 3.15
N THR A 612 28.08 -14.54 4.15
CA THR A 612 28.06 -13.98 5.51
C THR A 612 28.86 -12.69 5.67
N SER A 613 29.82 -12.40 4.79
CA SER A 613 30.80 -11.32 4.99
C SER A 613 30.67 -10.14 4.03
N TRP A 614 29.70 -10.15 3.11
CA TRP A 614 29.68 -9.21 1.98
C TRP A 614 28.46 -8.30 1.94
N ASP A 615 28.70 -6.99 2.05
CA ASP A 615 27.71 -5.92 1.89
C ASP A 615 26.97 -5.98 0.53
N LYS A 616 27.54 -6.63 -0.49
CA LYS A 616 26.92 -6.77 -1.83
C LYS A 616 25.59 -7.54 -1.83
N TYR A 617 25.31 -8.34 -0.79
CA TYR A 617 24.02 -9.04 -0.65
C TYR A 617 23.13 -8.44 0.42
N GLU A 618 23.48 -7.28 0.96
CA GLU A 618 22.70 -6.62 1.99
C GLU A 618 21.27 -6.32 1.50
N ASP A 619 21.10 -5.93 0.23
CA ASP A 619 19.78 -5.72 -0.37
C ASP A 619 18.96 -7.01 -0.48
N PHE A 620 19.60 -8.13 -0.85
CA PHE A 620 18.94 -9.43 -0.84
C PHE A 620 18.54 -9.83 0.58
N LYS A 621 19.44 -9.67 1.56
CA LYS A 621 19.17 -10.00 2.96
C LYS A 621 18.02 -9.16 3.51
N LYS A 622 18.06 -7.84 3.31
CA LYS A 622 17.02 -6.88 3.74
C LYS A 622 15.67 -7.17 3.07
N SER A 623 15.63 -7.40 1.76
CA SER A 623 14.36 -7.70 1.08
C SER A 623 13.83 -9.10 1.45
N LYS A 624 14.73 -10.07 1.69
CA LYS A 624 14.31 -11.46 1.95
C LYS A 624 13.96 -11.76 3.40
N ILE A 625 14.54 -11.03 4.37
CA ILE A 625 14.27 -11.26 5.80
C ILE A 625 12.78 -11.11 6.10
N ASP A 626 12.14 -10.05 5.60
CA ASP A 626 10.71 -9.78 5.76
C ASP A 626 9.85 -10.94 5.27
N SER A 627 10.16 -11.49 4.09
CA SER A 627 9.43 -12.62 3.52
C SER A 627 9.63 -13.91 4.31
N LEU A 628 10.82 -14.16 4.85
CA LEU A 628 11.11 -15.35 5.64
C LEU A 628 10.46 -15.27 7.02
N VAL A 629 10.58 -14.13 7.69
CA VAL A 629 9.92 -13.83 8.97
C VAL A 629 8.42 -14.01 8.80
N SER A 630 7.85 -13.39 7.76
CA SER A 630 6.43 -13.50 7.42
C SER A 630 5.95 -14.95 7.27
N ASN A 631 6.67 -15.77 6.50
CA ASN A 631 6.32 -17.18 6.28
C ASN A 631 6.42 -18.01 7.57
N GLN A 632 7.44 -17.74 8.39
CA GLN A 632 7.66 -18.46 9.64
C GLN A 632 6.62 -18.07 10.71
N VAL A 633 6.30 -16.79 10.84
CA VAL A 633 5.19 -16.28 11.69
C VAL A 633 3.88 -16.95 11.29
N GLN A 634 3.55 -17.01 10.00
CA GLN A 634 2.34 -17.67 9.52
C GLN A 634 2.32 -19.16 9.84
N LYS A 635 3.44 -19.86 9.68
CA LYS A 635 3.57 -21.28 10.01
C LYS A 635 3.34 -21.53 11.50
N GLU A 636 3.96 -20.74 12.37
CA GLU A 636 3.78 -20.85 13.82
C GLU A 636 2.32 -20.62 14.20
N LEU A 637 1.72 -19.53 13.73
CA LEU A 637 0.31 -19.21 13.99
C LEU A 637 -0.64 -20.32 13.53
N ASN A 638 -0.48 -20.83 12.31
CA ASN A 638 -1.32 -21.90 11.78
C ASN A 638 -1.21 -23.18 12.61
N ASN A 639 0.01 -23.55 13.00
CA ASN A 639 0.24 -24.72 13.87
C ASN A 639 -0.46 -24.53 15.22
N PHE A 640 -0.34 -23.36 15.83
CA PHE A 640 -0.96 -23.09 17.12
C PHE A 640 -2.49 -23.05 17.05
N ILE A 641 -3.06 -22.34 16.08
CA ILE A 641 -4.52 -22.27 15.89
C ILE A 641 -5.08 -23.68 15.66
N SER A 642 -4.44 -24.47 14.80
CA SER A 642 -4.88 -25.84 14.50
C SER A 642 -4.89 -26.72 15.75
N ASN A 643 -3.85 -26.68 16.59
CA ASN A 643 -3.77 -27.48 17.82
C ASN A 643 -4.94 -27.27 18.79
N TYR A 644 -5.52 -26.06 18.84
CA TYR A 644 -6.64 -25.76 19.72
C TYR A 644 -8.01 -25.95 19.08
N LEU A 645 -8.06 -26.07 17.74
CA LEU A 645 -9.29 -26.25 16.95
C LEU A 645 -9.48 -27.67 16.42
N GLU A 646 -8.53 -28.59 16.64
CA GLU A 646 -8.68 -30.02 16.33
C GLU A 646 -9.92 -30.62 17.03
N ASP A 647 -10.59 -31.57 16.37
CA ASP A 647 -11.88 -32.14 16.84
C ASP A 647 -11.82 -32.78 18.25
N ASP A 648 -10.63 -33.22 18.67
CA ASP A 648 -10.38 -33.81 20.01
C ASP A 648 -9.99 -32.77 21.08
N SER A 649 -9.84 -31.50 20.71
CA SER A 649 -9.52 -30.41 21.64
C SER A 649 -10.70 -30.10 22.55
N THR A 650 -10.47 -30.08 23.86
CA THR A 650 -11.47 -29.61 24.84
C THR A 650 -11.59 -28.08 24.91
N ALA A 651 -10.79 -27.35 24.12
CA ALA A 651 -10.71 -25.89 24.20
C ALA A 651 -11.95 -25.19 23.65
N VAL A 652 -12.62 -25.80 22.66
CA VAL A 652 -13.84 -25.24 22.05
C VAL A 652 -14.99 -26.23 22.16
N LYS A 653 -16.09 -25.79 22.78
CA LYS A 653 -17.32 -26.55 22.87
C LYS A 653 -18.44 -25.87 22.09
N TYR A 654 -18.84 -26.47 20.98
CA TYR A 654 -19.98 -26.01 20.16
C TYR A 654 -21.31 -26.54 20.67
N PHE A 655 -22.35 -25.70 20.56
CA PHE A 655 -23.74 -26.03 20.87
C PHE A 655 -24.58 -26.00 19.59
N LYS A 656 -24.32 -26.94 18.68
CA LYS A 656 -24.87 -27.00 17.30
C LYS A 656 -26.38 -26.76 17.21
N ASN A 657 -27.16 -27.36 18.11
CA ASN A 657 -28.62 -27.22 18.14
C ASN A 657 -29.11 -25.77 18.30
N ASN A 658 -28.28 -24.86 18.82
CA ASN A 658 -28.66 -23.47 19.07
C ASN A 658 -28.49 -22.58 17.83
N TYR A 659 -27.81 -23.06 16.78
CA TYR A 659 -27.53 -22.28 15.55
C TYR A 659 -27.73 -23.07 14.24
N SER A 660 -28.16 -24.32 14.31
CA SER A 660 -28.41 -25.18 13.13
C SER A 660 -29.51 -24.67 12.21
N ASP A 661 -30.37 -23.76 12.70
CA ASP A 661 -31.35 -23.04 11.90
C ASP A 661 -30.74 -21.99 10.96
N LEU A 662 -29.51 -21.54 11.26
CA LEU A 662 -28.77 -20.56 10.46
C LEU A 662 -27.70 -21.21 9.57
N ILE A 663 -27.16 -22.34 10.00
CA ILE A 663 -26.12 -23.09 9.31
C ILE A 663 -26.66 -24.49 9.00
N THR A 664 -27.31 -24.61 7.84
CA THR A 664 -27.80 -25.88 7.29
C THR A 664 -26.67 -26.58 6.54
N GLU A 665 -26.54 -27.90 6.73
CA GLU A 665 -25.56 -28.77 6.05
C GLU A 665 -25.58 -28.67 4.53
#